data_AF-A0A4P9UW31-F1
#
_entry.id   AF-A0A4P9UW31-F1
#
_cell.length_a   1.000
_cell.length_b   1.000
_cell.length_c   1.000
_cell.angle_alpha   90.00
_cell.angle_beta   90.00
_cell.angle_gamma   90.00
#
_symmetry.space_group_name_H-M   'P 1'
#
loop_
_entity.id
_entity.type
_entity.pdbx_description
1 polymer ?
#
loop_
_entity_poly.entity_id
_entity_poly.type
_entity_poly.pdbx_seq_one_letter_code
_entity_poly.pdbx_strand_id
1 'polypeptide(L)'
;MLFPLCAKAHLQDIDSSGWLSGFSHPLEGWDHLLTMLAVGIWASQLKGNSVWQLPLAFVGVMCLGGLIGVAGLPVWGVEPMILLSVAVFGLLVLRRICVPALASISVVMFFAFFHGYAHGQEMPASAGLLSFALGFVTATLLLHGTGIIMVRLAVLAFATVFGTSVHAQAVADDEDSGSDIESETMQLELLPKMVVTERGDSLVGIADSASQGNVGQEQLQYRPIIRPGEILETVPGLIASQHSGEGKSNQFFLRGFNLDHGTDFLTKIDGVPVNLVSHAHGQGWTDTNFLIPELIATIHYQKGNYYAENGDFSSAGAADIRYANTLPGHIARFTGGSFDYYRGLSAGSHRLGDGNLLYGGEIVHNGGPWTVSNDYLKFNGLLRYSQEYESSGWSVTAMAYKADWNATDQIPRRAVDSRTIGRFGTLDPTDGGSSRRYSITGEWHRQDEASASKLTVYGIYHELDLYSNFTYFLEDPDRGDQFAQPDKRWTSGLNASHTFFHKIGAFDSDSTIGLQVRNDSIRNGLLLTEARQQWDIVRSDDVRVTNVSPYFENKTRWTSWLRTQLGVRFDGFQFDVSDSNRSENNGTRTDGIVSPKAGIVFGPWADTELYLNGGLGFHSNDARGINQRVDPVSGDTVDGGGNPIKRAVPLVRTYGAEGGLRTTWFKGLQSTLSVWWLDIDSELLFVGDAGTTETSRPSRRFGVEWANYYSPTDWLTFDADFSFSKARFRGNDPAGDRIPGAIESVIATGATVHDIYGGFFGGPRLRYFGPRPLIEDNSARSDSTVLLSAMLGYRFDKTWTVQAEVFNILDRKDSAIDYYYESQMRGETTPVEDIHFHPVEPVSFRMSVTANF
;
A
#
# COMPACT_ATOMS: atom_id res chain seq x y z
N MET A 1 -3.04 60.36 -16.74
CA MET A 1 -3.49 59.05 -17.24
C MET A 1 -2.52 58.63 -18.33
N LEU A 2 -1.57 57.77 -17.98
CA LEU A 2 -0.49 57.29 -18.85
C LEU A 2 -0.78 55.84 -19.22
N PHE A 3 -1.09 55.60 -20.49
CA PHE A 3 -0.93 54.31 -21.13
C PHE A 3 0.23 54.43 -22.12
N PRO A 4 1.31 53.66 -21.98
CA PRO A 4 2.13 53.28 -23.10
C PRO A 4 1.69 51.90 -23.62
N LEU A 5 1.58 51.84 -24.94
CA LEU A 5 1.31 50.66 -25.74
C LEU A 5 2.31 49.53 -25.48
N CYS A 6 1.83 48.31 -25.72
CA CYS A 6 2.56 47.06 -25.85
C CYS A 6 4.00 47.21 -26.35
N ALA A 7 4.96 46.90 -25.49
CA ALA A 7 6.19 46.26 -25.92
C ALA A 7 5.94 44.75 -25.89
N LYS A 8 5.68 44.14 -27.05
CA LYS A 8 5.91 42.70 -27.24
C LYS A 8 7.42 42.49 -27.05
N ALA A 9 7.84 42.12 -25.85
CA ALA A 9 9.10 41.42 -25.70
C ALA A 9 8.95 40.10 -26.47
N HIS A 10 9.80 39.88 -27.47
CA HIS A 10 9.89 38.59 -28.14
C HIS A 10 10.14 37.51 -27.08
N LEU A 11 9.10 36.73 -26.74
CA LEU A 11 9.32 35.36 -26.31
C LEU A 11 9.82 34.65 -27.56
N GLN A 12 11.14 34.48 -27.64
CA GLN A 12 11.77 33.67 -28.66
C GLN A 12 11.24 32.25 -28.46
N ASP A 13 10.41 31.77 -29.39
CA ASP A 13 9.88 30.40 -29.38
C ASP A 13 11.04 29.42 -29.13
N ILE A 14 10.80 28.40 -28.30
CA ILE A 14 11.75 27.28 -28.15
C ILE A 14 11.80 26.59 -29.51
N ASP A 15 12.79 26.93 -30.33
CA ASP A 15 12.97 26.24 -31.61
C ASP A 15 13.48 24.82 -31.34
N SER A 16 12.74 23.84 -31.87
CA SER A 16 13.11 22.43 -31.89
C SER A 16 14.56 22.21 -32.33
N SER A 17 15.04 22.96 -33.33
CA SER A 17 16.41 22.80 -33.85
C SER A 17 17.47 23.16 -32.80
N GLY A 18 17.25 24.25 -32.05
CA GLY A 18 18.15 24.73 -31.00
C GLY A 18 18.13 23.82 -29.78
N TRP A 19 16.97 23.28 -29.42
CA TRP A 19 16.86 22.30 -28.34
C TRP A 19 17.57 20.99 -28.67
N LEU A 20 17.37 20.43 -29.88
CA LEU A 20 18.04 19.20 -30.31
C LEU A 20 19.56 19.38 -30.38
N SER A 21 20.02 20.54 -30.86
CA SER A 21 21.45 20.87 -30.88
C SER A 21 22.02 20.93 -29.46
N GLY A 22 21.35 21.60 -28.52
CA GLY A 22 21.77 21.62 -27.11
C GLY A 22 21.77 20.23 -26.46
N PHE A 23 20.79 19.40 -26.78
CA PHE A 23 20.66 18.04 -26.24
C PHE A 23 21.75 17.08 -26.74
N SER A 24 22.10 17.16 -28.02
CA SER A 24 23.10 16.27 -28.64
C SER A 24 24.54 16.68 -28.32
N HIS A 25 24.78 17.97 -28.14
CA HIS A 25 26.12 18.52 -27.95
C HIS A 25 26.99 17.87 -26.85
N PRO A 26 26.51 17.60 -25.62
CA PRO A 26 27.32 16.93 -24.59
C PRO A 26 27.58 15.44 -24.88
N LEU A 27 26.91 14.85 -25.88
CA LEU A 27 27.09 13.46 -26.29
C LEU A 27 28.20 13.29 -27.33
N GLU A 28 28.64 14.38 -27.98
CA GLU A 28 29.63 14.35 -29.05
C GLU A 28 31.08 14.29 -28.52
N GLY A 29 31.31 14.86 -27.32
CA GLY A 29 32.61 14.86 -26.64
C GLY A 29 32.75 13.74 -25.60
N TRP A 30 33.73 12.84 -25.79
CA TRP A 30 33.96 11.73 -24.85
C TRP A 30 34.36 12.17 -23.45
N ASP A 31 35.13 13.25 -23.32
CA ASP A 31 35.55 13.85 -22.06
C ASP A 31 34.37 14.45 -21.26
N HIS A 32 33.43 15.10 -21.95
CA HIS A 32 32.20 15.64 -21.38
C HIS A 32 31.25 14.51 -20.97
N LEU A 33 31.00 13.56 -21.87
CA LEU A 33 30.15 12.39 -21.62
C LEU A 33 30.64 11.56 -20.43
N LEU A 34 31.94 11.22 -20.40
CA LEU A 34 32.53 10.45 -19.29
C LEU A 34 32.46 11.21 -17.97
N THR A 35 32.66 12.53 -17.98
CA THR A 35 32.60 13.34 -16.76
C THR A 35 31.18 13.41 -16.21
N MET A 36 30.18 13.72 -17.06
CA MET A 36 28.78 13.79 -16.65
C MET A 36 28.27 12.43 -16.15
N LEU A 37 28.67 11.33 -16.79
CA LEU A 37 28.35 9.98 -16.30
C LEU A 37 29.04 9.69 -14.95
N ALA A 38 30.34 10.02 -14.84
CA ALA A 38 31.13 9.75 -13.63
C ALA A 38 30.64 10.57 -12.42
N VAL A 39 30.16 11.80 -12.61
CA VAL A 39 29.53 12.59 -11.54
C VAL A 39 28.26 11.88 -11.05
N GLY A 40 27.45 11.29 -11.95
CA GLY A 40 26.28 10.49 -11.56
C GLY A 40 26.66 9.24 -10.77
N ILE A 41 27.64 8.48 -11.27
CA ILE A 41 28.18 7.29 -10.62
C ILE A 41 28.72 7.64 -9.23
N TRP A 42 29.55 8.68 -9.12
CA TRP A 42 30.14 9.10 -7.85
C TRP A 42 29.08 9.65 -6.88
N ALA A 43 28.11 10.43 -7.37
CA ALA A 43 26.98 10.89 -6.57
C ALA A 43 26.20 9.73 -5.93
N SER A 44 26.01 8.63 -6.66
CA SER A 44 25.35 7.43 -6.13
C SER A 44 26.20 6.63 -5.13
N GLN A 45 27.53 6.75 -5.17
CA GLN A 45 28.44 6.14 -4.20
C GLN A 45 28.48 6.93 -2.87
N LEU A 46 28.10 8.22 -2.90
CA LEU A 46 27.99 9.05 -1.71
C LEU A 46 26.60 8.89 -1.08
N LYS A 47 26.55 8.68 0.24
CA LYS A 47 25.29 8.47 0.99
C LYS A 47 24.51 9.79 1.18
N GLY A 48 23.19 9.68 1.36
CA GLY A 48 22.29 10.79 1.75
C GLY A 48 21.99 11.78 0.62
N ASN A 49 21.78 13.06 0.97
CA ASN A 49 21.36 14.11 0.02
C ASN A 49 22.35 14.39 -1.13
N SER A 50 23.59 13.90 -1.01
CA SER A 50 24.66 14.06 -2.01
C SER A 50 24.27 13.51 -3.39
N VAL A 51 23.41 12.48 -3.44
CA VAL A 51 22.92 11.86 -4.68
C VAL A 51 22.26 12.88 -5.60
N TRP A 52 21.54 13.86 -5.03
CA TRP A 52 20.85 14.91 -5.78
C TRP A 52 21.63 16.23 -5.79
N GLN A 53 22.34 16.55 -4.70
CA GLN A 53 23.09 17.80 -4.57
C GLN A 53 24.23 17.91 -5.59
N LEU A 54 24.96 16.82 -5.86
CA LEU A 54 26.08 16.87 -6.81
C LEU A 54 25.61 17.14 -8.24
N PRO A 55 24.66 16.38 -8.83
CA PRO A 55 24.13 16.68 -10.16
C PRO A 55 23.54 18.09 -10.28
N LEU A 56 22.79 18.55 -9.28
CA LEU A 56 22.18 19.89 -9.31
C LEU A 56 23.23 21.00 -9.20
N ALA A 57 24.24 20.84 -8.33
CA ALA A 57 25.35 21.78 -8.22
C ALA A 57 26.18 21.82 -9.51
N PHE A 58 26.41 20.66 -10.13
CA PHE A 58 27.08 20.59 -11.43
C PHE A 58 26.30 21.39 -12.48
N VAL A 59 25.03 21.07 -12.68
CA VAL A 59 24.19 21.72 -13.70
C VAL A 59 24.06 23.23 -13.45
N GLY A 60 23.87 23.66 -12.20
CA GLY A 60 23.77 25.07 -11.85
C GLY A 60 25.03 25.86 -12.18
N VAL A 61 26.20 25.36 -11.81
CA VAL A 61 27.49 26.04 -12.09
C VAL A 61 27.89 25.92 -13.55
N MET A 62 27.54 24.81 -14.20
CA MET A 62 27.72 24.62 -15.63
C MET A 62 26.93 25.65 -16.43
N CYS A 63 25.69 25.97 -16.05
CA CYS A 63 24.92 27.05 -16.69
C CYS A 63 25.63 28.41 -16.54
N LEU A 64 26.21 28.69 -15.38
CA LEU A 64 26.98 29.91 -15.16
C LEU A 64 28.23 29.97 -16.05
N GLY A 65 28.97 28.87 -16.15
CA GLY A 65 30.10 28.73 -17.07
C GLY A 65 29.68 28.98 -18.52
N GLY A 66 28.57 28.37 -18.95
CA GLY A 66 28.02 28.52 -20.30
C GLY A 66 27.65 29.96 -20.64
N LEU A 67 27.03 30.70 -19.72
CA LEU A 67 26.73 32.12 -19.93
C LEU A 67 27.99 32.97 -20.12
N ILE A 68 29.06 32.66 -19.39
CA ILE A 68 30.36 33.35 -19.50
C ILE A 68 31.05 32.99 -20.84
N GLY A 69 30.93 31.73 -21.27
CA GLY A 69 31.38 31.27 -22.58
C GLY A 69 30.67 32.00 -23.71
N VAL A 70 29.34 32.07 -23.69
CA VAL A 70 28.54 32.81 -24.68
C VAL A 70 28.88 34.31 -24.66
N ALA A 71 29.17 34.88 -23.50
CA ALA A 71 29.59 36.28 -23.37
C ALA A 71 30.99 36.58 -23.93
N GLY A 72 31.75 35.56 -24.35
CA GLY A 72 33.08 35.73 -24.95
C GLY A 72 34.16 36.18 -23.97
N LEU A 73 33.95 36.02 -22.66
CA LEU A 73 34.92 36.43 -21.65
C LEU A 73 36.08 35.44 -21.59
N PRO A 74 37.35 35.88 -21.66
CA PRO A 74 38.48 34.95 -21.75
C PRO A 74 38.72 34.20 -20.43
N VAL A 75 38.59 32.88 -20.46
CA VAL A 75 38.99 31.96 -19.37
C VAL A 75 40.17 31.11 -19.82
N TRP A 76 41.23 31.10 -19.02
CA TRP A 76 42.47 30.37 -19.33
C TRP A 76 42.41 28.94 -18.80
N GLY A 77 42.99 28.00 -19.56
CA GLY A 77 43.19 26.63 -19.09
C GLY A 77 41.95 25.72 -19.11
N VAL A 78 40.93 26.05 -19.90
CA VAL A 78 39.66 25.30 -19.99
C VAL A 78 39.89 23.84 -20.39
N GLU A 79 40.57 23.59 -21.51
CA GLU A 79 40.87 22.25 -22.01
C GLU A 79 41.66 21.39 -20.99
N PRO A 80 42.77 21.87 -20.39
CA PRO A 80 43.44 21.15 -19.29
C PRO A 80 42.54 20.82 -18.10
N MET A 81 41.62 21.70 -17.72
CA MET A 81 40.70 21.47 -16.60
C MET A 81 39.62 20.44 -16.92
N ILE A 82 39.13 20.41 -18.16
CA ILE A 82 38.20 19.37 -18.65
C ILE A 82 38.89 18.02 -18.65
N LEU A 83 40.11 17.91 -19.18
CA LEU A 83 40.89 16.67 -19.15
C LEU A 83 41.20 16.21 -17.72
N LEU A 84 41.55 17.14 -16.83
CA LEU A 84 41.79 16.85 -15.42
C LEU A 84 40.53 16.30 -14.73
N SER A 85 39.35 16.80 -15.09
CA SER A 85 38.08 16.36 -14.51
C SER A 85 37.83 14.87 -14.74
N VAL A 86 38.13 14.35 -15.95
CA VAL A 86 37.98 12.92 -16.28
C VAL A 86 38.87 12.06 -15.39
N ALA A 87 40.13 12.48 -15.19
CA ALA A 87 41.07 11.77 -14.33
C ALA A 87 40.65 11.81 -12.84
N VAL A 88 40.19 12.96 -12.37
CA VAL A 88 39.74 13.14 -10.97
C VAL A 88 38.48 12.33 -10.69
N PHE A 89 37.42 12.48 -11.50
CA PHE A 89 36.19 11.72 -11.30
C PHE A 89 36.40 10.22 -11.54
N GLY A 90 37.21 9.83 -12.52
CA GLY A 90 37.62 8.44 -12.72
C GLY A 90 38.29 7.85 -11.48
N LEU A 91 39.22 8.58 -10.85
CA LEU A 91 39.88 8.13 -9.62
C LEU A 91 38.89 8.04 -8.45
N LEU A 92 38.04 9.05 -8.26
CA LEU A 92 37.05 9.11 -7.18
C LEU A 92 36.06 7.93 -7.28
N VAL A 93 35.57 7.65 -8.48
CA VAL A 93 34.67 6.53 -8.80
C VAL A 93 35.36 5.18 -8.59
N LEU A 94 36.56 4.98 -9.16
CA LEU A 94 37.26 3.69 -9.12
C LEU A 94 37.73 3.31 -7.72
N ARG A 95 38.14 4.29 -6.91
CA ARG A 95 38.62 4.08 -5.55
C ARG A 95 37.52 4.19 -4.49
N ARG A 96 36.28 4.49 -4.88
CA ARG A 96 35.14 4.75 -3.98
C ARG A 96 35.51 5.73 -2.86
N ILE A 97 36.17 6.83 -3.23
CA ILE A 97 36.63 7.82 -2.24
C ILE A 97 35.42 8.60 -1.72
N CYS A 98 35.17 8.48 -0.43
CA CYS A 98 34.14 9.24 0.29
C CYS A 98 34.77 10.45 0.98
N VAL A 99 34.39 11.66 0.55
CA VAL A 99 34.79 12.92 1.21
C VAL A 99 33.54 13.65 1.73
N PRO A 100 33.68 14.59 2.69
CA PRO A 100 32.55 15.36 3.21
C PRO A 100 31.77 16.07 2.09
N ALA A 101 30.45 16.21 2.26
CA ALA A 101 29.56 16.77 1.23
C ALA A 101 30.03 18.13 0.67
N LEU A 102 30.55 19.01 1.54
CA LEU A 102 31.09 20.31 1.12
C LEU A 102 32.29 20.16 0.17
N ALA A 103 33.17 19.19 0.41
CA ALA A 103 34.32 18.92 -0.45
C ALA A 103 33.86 18.34 -1.79
N SER A 104 32.91 17.41 -1.77
CA SER A 104 32.35 16.83 -3.00
C SER A 104 31.68 17.88 -3.88
N ILE A 105 30.83 18.74 -3.30
CA ILE A 105 30.16 19.84 -4.00
C ILE A 105 31.20 20.81 -4.58
N SER A 106 32.24 21.15 -3.81
CA SER A 106 33.30 22.08 -4.27
C SER A 106 34.06 21.54 -5.49
N VAL A 107 34.42 20.25 -5.48
CA VAL A 107 35.11 19.59 -6.61
C VAL A 107 34.21 19.57 -7.85
N VAL A 108 32.93 19.22 -7.67
CA VAL A 108 31.95 19.16 -8.75
C VAL A 108 31.70 20.54 -9.36
N MET A 109 31.45 21.56 -8.53
CA MET A 109 31.26 22.93 -9.00
C MET A 109 32.47 23.47 -9.76
N PHE A 110 33.69 23.20 -9.27
CA PHE A 110 34.92 23.66 -9.92
C PHE A 110 35.03 23.15 -11.35
N PHE A 111 34.88 21.85 -11.58
CA PHE A 111 34.97 21.30 -12.94
C PHE A 111 33.75 21.64 -13.80
N ALA A 112 32.55 21.66 -13.21
CA ALA A 112 31.31 22.03 -13.91
C ALA A 112 31.41 23.37 -14.63
N PHE A 113 32.09 24.35 -14.01
CA PHE A 113 32.31 25.66 -14.61
C PHE A 113 33.03 25.59 -15.96
N PHE A 114 34.11 24.80 -16.06
CA PHE A 114 34.92 24.70 -17.27
C PHE A 114 34.19 23.93 -18.38
N HIS A 115 33.48 22.86 -18.03
CA HIS A 115 32.58 22.15 -18.95
C HIS A 115 31.49 23.08 -19.50
N GLY A 116 30.84 23.84 -18.62
CA GLY A 116 29.86 24.84 -19.01
C GLY A 116 30.42 25.89 -19.96
N TYR A 117 31.59 26.44 -19.61
CA TYR A 117 32.26 27.45 -20.42
C TYR A 117 32.59 26.96 -21.84
N ALA A 118 33.11 25.74 -22.00
CA ALA A 118 33.41 25.16 -23.30
C ALA A 118 32.15 25.04 -24.17
N HIS A 119 31.07 24.47 -23.63
CA HIS A 119 29.79 24.36 -24.35
C HIS A 119 29.16 25.72 -24.69
N GLY A 120 29.37 26.74 -23.84
CA GLY A 120 28.94 28.11 -24.14
C GLY A 120 29.70 28.75 -25.31
N GLN A 121 30.99 28.44 -25.47
CA GLN A 121 31.80 28.91 -26.60
C GLN A 121 31.47 28.18 -27.91
N GLU A 122 31.07 26.91 -27.83
CA GLU A 122 30.77 26.06 -28.97
C GLU A 122 29.30 26.14 -29.43
N MET A 123 28.49 26.95 -28.75
CA MET A 123 27.08 27.14 -29.11
C MET A 123 26.94 27.65 -30.55
N PRO A 124 26.16 26.98 -31.42
CA PRO A 124 25.96 27.43 -32.79
C PRO A 124 25.31 28.82 -32.83
N ALA A 125 25.83 29.71 -33.69
CA ALA A 125 25.31 31.08 -33.83
C ALA A 125 23.83 31.14 -34.27
N SER A 126 23.29 30.05 -34.83
CA SER A 126 21.89 29.92 -35.24
C SER A 126 20.94 29.43 -34.14
N ALA A 127 21.47 28.93 -33.01
CA ALA A 127 20.65 28.40 -31.92
C ALA A 127 20.23 29.51 -30.94
N GLY A 128 18.97 29.49 -30.50
CA GLY A 128 18.52 30.36 -29.41
C GLY A 128 19.15 29.94 -28.08
N LEU A 129 19.69 30.90 -27.33
CA LEU A 129 20.37 30.64 -26.05
C LEU A 129 19.50 29.84 -25.07
N LEU A 130 18.22 30.22 -24.94
CA LEU A 130 17.29 29.55 -24.03
C LEU A 130 16.96 28.12 -24.48
N SER A 131 16.69 27.91 -25.77
CA SER A 131 16.41 26.58 -26.33
C SER A 131 17.61 25.64 -26.21
N PHE A 132 18.81 26.14 -26.53
CA PHE A 132 20.05 25.37 -26.42
C PHE A 132 20.37 25.01 -24.97
N ALA A 133 20.26 25.98 -24.05
CA ALA A 133 20.48 25.75 -22.62
C ALA A 133 19.50 24.71 -22.05
N LEU A 134 18.21 24.73 -22.44
CA LEU A 134 17.22 23.76 -21.97
C LEU A 134 17.52 22.33 -22.47
N GLY A 135 17.87 22.17 -23.75
CA GLY A 135 18.26 20.86 -24.30
C GLY A 135 19.52 20.32 -23.63
N PHE A 136 20.51 21.19 -23.46
CA PHE A 136 21.77 20.88 -22.81
C PHE A 136 21.62 20.47 -21.35
N VAL A 137 20.89 21.27 -20.54
CA VAL A 137 20.59 20.95 -19.14
C VAL A 137 19.87 19.62 -19.02
N THR A 138 18.93 19.34 -19.94
CA THR A 138 18.19 18.07 -19.95
C THR A 138 19.11 16.90 -20.24
N ALA A 139 19.97 16.99 -21.27
CA ALA A 139 20.93 15.93 -21.59
C ALA A 139 21.92 15.66 -20.45
N THR A 140 22.47 16.71 -19.82
CA THR A 140 23.38 16.56 -18.67
C THR A 140 22.68 15.94 -17.46
N LEU A 141 21.43 16.33 -17.16
CA LEU A 141 20.66 15.69 -16.08
C LEU A 141 20.40 14.20 -16.37
N LEU A 142 20.10 13.84 -17.62
CA LEU A 142 19.93 12.45 -18.03
C LEU A 142 21.23 11.63 -17.93
N LEU A 143 22.38 12.20 -18.28
CA LEU A 143 23.69 11.54 -18.14
C LEU A 143 24.05 11.30 -16.66
N HIS A 144 23.84 12.29 -15.79
CA HIS A 144 23.99 12.10 -14.34
C HIS A 144 23.03 11.02 -13.82
N GLY A 145 21.76 11.10 -14.23
CA GLY A 145 20.73 10.11 -13.87
C GLY A 145 21.12 8.70 -14.32
N THR A 146 21.63 8.55 -15.53
CA THR A 146 22.12 7.27 -16.08
C THR A 146 23.27 6.72 -15.25
N GLY A 147 24.23 7.56 -14.84
CA GLY A 147 25.33 7.15 -13.96
C GLY A 147 24.84 6.65 -12.60
N ILE A 148 23.84 7.33 -12.02
CA ILE A 148 23.20 6.91 -10.76
C ILE A 148 22.49 5.57 -10.94
N ILE A 149 21.68 5.44 -12.00
CA ILE A 149 20.94 4.23 -12.34
C ILE A 149 21.90 3.05 -12.54
N MET A 150 23.02 3.22 -13.25
CA MET A 150 24.00 2.14 -13.48
C MET A 150 24.54 1.54 -12.18
N VAL A 151 24.90 2.37 -11.21
CA VAL A 151 25.40 1.87 -9.91
C VAL A 151 24.29 1.20 -9.13
N ARG A 152 23.09 1.78 -9.09
CA ARG A 152 21.96 1.22 -8.35
C ARG A 152 21.51 -0.10 -8.99
N LEU A 153 21.40 -0.19 -10.31
CA LEU A 153 21.14 -1.45 -11.03
C LEU A 153 22.25 -2.49 -10.81
N ALA A 154 23.52 -2.08 -10.75
CA ALA A 154 24.62 -3.01 -10.46
C ALA A 154 24.54 -3.55 -9.02
N VAL A 155 24.17 -2.70 -8.04
CA VAL A 155 23.91 -3.13 -6.64
C VAL A 155 22.70 -4.07 -6.58
N LEU A 156 21.62 -3.74 -7.30
CA LEU A 156 20.42 -4.58 -7.40
C LEU A 156 20.75 -5.95 -8.05
N ALA A 157 21.54 -5.96 -9.13
CA ALA A 157 22.01 -7.17 -9.79
C ALA A 157 22.93 -8.02 -8.89
N PHE A 158 23.86 -7.40 -8.14
CA PHE A 158 24.71 -8.12 -7.19
C PHE A 158 23.90 -8.70 -6.02
N ALA A 159 22.91 -7.97 -5.50
CA ALA A 159 22.00 -8.46 -4.48
C ALA A 159 21.17 -9.67 -4.98
N THR A 160 20.76 -9.67 -6.26
CA THR A 160 20.08 -10.82 -6.86
C THR A 160 20.99 -12.03 -7.07
N VAL A 161 22.23 -11.84 -7.58
CA VAL A 161 23.15 -12.95 -7.90
C VAL A 161 23.71 -13.64 -6.64
N PHE A 162 23.99 -12.88 -5.57
CA PHE A 162 24.47 -13.46 -4.31
C PHE A 162 23.32 -13.93 -3.39
N GLY A 163 22.07 -13.59 -3.72
CA GLY A 163 20.87 -14.14 -3.09
C GLY A 163 20.37 -15.46 -3.70
N THR A 164 20.92 -15.90 -4.84
CA THR A 164 20.43 -17.09 -5.56
C THR A 164 21.58 -18.00 -6.00
N SER A 165 22.00 -18.92 -5.14
CA SER A 165 22.85 -20.04 -5.53
C SER A 165 22.03 -21.32 -5.71
N VAL A 166 21.20 -21.37 -6.75
CA VAL A 166 20.80 -22.62 -7.43
C VAL A 166 20.45 -22.27 -8.88
N HIS A 167 21.24 -22.72 -9.85
CA HIS A 167 20.84 -22.81 -11.26
C HIS A 167 21.02 -24.25 -11.70
N ALA A 168 19.90 -24.92 -11.96
CA ALA A 168 19.84 -26.11 -12.80
C ALA A 168 19.65 -25.63 -14.25
N GLN A 169 20.46 -26.19 -15.15
CA GLN A 169 20.46 -25.89 -16.58
C GLN A 169 19.18 -26.38 -17.28
N ALA A 170 18.63 -25.54 -18.15
CA ALA A 170 17.63 -25.92 -19.15
C ALA A 170 18.33 -26.41 -20.44
N VAL A 171 17.66 -27.32 -21.14
CA VAL A 171 18.03 -27.85 -22.46
C VAL A 171 16.92 -27.49 -23.46
N ALA A 172 17.32 -26.94 -24.60
CA ALA A 172 16.55 -26.66 -25.82
C ALA A 172 16.55 -27.92 -26.74
N ASP A 173 15.79 -28.15 -27.81
CA ASP A 173 14.92 -27.39 -28.73
C ASP A 173 14.08 -28.42 -29.56
N ASP A 174 13.10 -27.92 -30.34
CA ASP A 174 12.74 -28.25 -31.75
C ASP A 174 11.23 -28.45 -32.11
N GLU A 175 10.75 -27.52 -32.98
CA GLU A 175 10.06 -27.63 -34.30
C GLU A 175 8.85 -28.61 -34.50
N ASP A 176 7.75 -28.41 -35.29
CA ASP A 176 7.35 -27.55 -36.43
C ASP A 176 5.81 -27.71 -36.75
N SER A 177 5.23 -26.78 -37.55
CA SER A 177 4.04 -26.85 -38.46
C SER A 177 2.61 -26.98 -37.87
N GLY A 178 1.52 -26.38 -38.39
CA GLY A 178 1.21 -25.53 -39.55
C GLY A 178 -0.31 -25.53 -39.84
N SER A 179 -0.79 -24.50 -40.58
CA SER A 179 -2.02 -24.39 -41.39
C SER A 179 -3.28 -23.65 -40.87
N ASP A 180 -3.71 -22.71 -41.73
CA ASP A 180 -4.84 -21.78 -41.70
C ASP A 180 -6.20 -22.42 -41.99
N ILE A 181 -7.28 -21.94 -41.35
CA ILE A 181 -8.64 -21.90 -41.94
C ILE A 181 -9.40 -20.67 -41.41
N GLU A 182 -9.78 -19.77 -42.32
CA GLU A 182 -10.79 -18.72 -42.11
C GLU A 182 -12.20 -19.32 -41.98
N SER A 183 -13.00 -18.86 -41.01
CA SER A 183 -14.45 -18.96 -41.10
C SER A 183 -15.13 -17.71 -40.55
N GLU A 184 -15.78 -16.95 -41.44
CA GLU A 184 -16.73 -15.90 -41.13
C GLU A 184 -17.81 -16.43 -40.18
N THR A 185 -18.01 -15.76 -39.04
CA THR A 185 -19.15 -16.01 -38.16
C THR A 185 -19.96 -14.73 -37.99
N MET A 186 -21.23 -14.86 -38.34
CA MET A 186 -22.28 -13.85 -38.30
C MET A 186 -22.46 -13.32 -36.87
N GLN A 187 -22.21 -12.02 -36.67
CA GLN A 187 -22.44 -11.33 -35.39
C GLN A 187 -23.93 -11.34 -35.03
N LEU A 188 -24.33 -12.15 -34.07
CA LEU A 188 -25.45 -11.81 -33.20
C LEU A 188 -24.93 -10.80 -32.17
N GLU A 189 -25.47 -9.58 -32.17
CA GLU A 189 -25.30 -8.63 -31.08
C GLU A 189 -25.95 -9.20 -29.81
N LEU A 190 -25.20 -10.02 -29.08
CA LEU A 190 -25.40 -10.23 -27.65
C LEU A 190 -24.99 -8.94 -26.96
N LEU A 191 -25.96 -8.24 -26.38
CA LEU A 191 -25.69 -7.09 -25.51
C LEU A 191 -24.61 -7.49 -24.49
N PRO A 192 -23.45 -6.82 -24.46
CA PRO A 192 -22.37 -7.19 -23.57
C PRO A 192 -22.86 -7.09 -22.12
N LYS A 193 -22.61 -8.15 -21.36
CA LYS A 193 -22.85 -8.22 -19.93
C LYS A 193 -22.18 -7.01 -19.27
N MET A 194 -22.95 -6.20 -18.53
CA MET A 194 -22.44 -5.02 -17.85
C MET A 194 -21.38 -5.45 -16.83
N VAL A 195 -20.10 -5.19 -17.14
CA VAL A 195 -18.99 -5.38 -16.20
C VAL A 195 -18.82 -4.06 -15.47
N VAL A 196 -19.17 -4.02 -14.18
CA VAL A 196 -19.00 -2.84 -13.33
C VAL A 196 -17.62 -2.94 -12.69
N THR A 197 -16.63 -2.22 -13.24
CA THR A 197 -15.27 -2.17 -12.68
C THR A 197 -14.94 -0.83 -12.06
N GLU A 198 -15.61 0.23 -12.50
CA GLU A 198 -15.25 1.61 -12.17
C GLU A 198 -16.13 2.19 -11.06
N ARG A 199 -15.60 3.19 -10.35
CA ARG A 199 -16.36 3.94 -9.34
C ARG A 199 -17.46 4.81 -9.97
N GLY A 200 -17.29 5.21 -11.23
CA GLY A 200 -18.24 6.00 -12.00
C GLY A 200 -19.45 5.21 -12.52
N ASP A 201 -19.37 3.89 -12.55
CA ASP A 201 -20.44 3.02 -13.06
C ASP A 201 -21.65 3.06 -12.12
N SER A 202 -22.85 3.13 -12.70
CA SER A 202 -24.07 3.10 -11.89
C SER A 202 -24.30 1.70 -11.33
N LEU A 203 -24.37 1.64 -10.02
CA LEU A 203 -24.71 0.43 -9.26
C LEU A 203 -26.19 0.40 -8.83
N VAL A 204 -27.00 1.34 -9.32
CA VAL A 204 -28.44 1.37 -9.09
C VAL A 204 -29.08 0.11 -9.70
N GLY A 205 -29.87 -0.61 -8.90
CA GLY A 205 -30.49 -1.87 -9.30
C GLY A 205 -29.57 -3.09 -9.25
N ILE A 206 -28.30 -2.90 -8.87
CA ILE A 206 -27.25 -3.94 -8.77
C ILE A 206 -26.80 -4.10 -7.31
N ALA A 207 -26.40 -3.01 -6.66
CA ALA A 207 -25.86 -3.06 -5.30
C ALA A 207 -26.90 -3.53 -4.27
N ASP A 208 -26.41 -4.15 -3.20
CA ASP A 208 -27.20 -4.66 -2.09
C ASP A 208 -27.25 -3.69 -0.90
N SER A 209 -26.29 -2.77 -0.81
CA SER A 209 -26.28 -1.70 0.20
C SER A 209 -25.78 -0.37 -0.35
N ALA A 210 -25.99 0.70 0.43
CA ALA A 210 -25.39 2.01 0.16
C ALA A 210 -23.86 2.01 0.35
N SER A 211 -23.34 1.11 1.19
CA SER A 211 -21.92 1.04 1.56
C SER A 211 -21.13 -0.03 0.79
N GLN A 212 -21.56 -0.31 -0.45
CA GLN A 212 -20.90 -1.20 -1.41
C GLN A 212 -20.44 -0.41 -2.64
N GLY A 213 -19.31 -0.77 -3.23
CA GLY A 213 -18.87 -0.14 -4.48
C GLY A 213 -17.65 -0.79 -5.10
N ASN A 214 -17.25 -0.22 -6.24
CA ASN A 214 -16.05 -0.62 -6.99
C ASN A 214 -15.14 0.59 -7.16
N VAL A 215 -13.84 0.31 -7.26
CA VAL A 215 -12.80 1.29 -7.60
C VAL A 215 -11.94 0.64 -8.69
N GLY A 216 -11.92 1.22 -9.88
CA GLY A 216 -11.14 0.70 -11.00
C GLY A 216 -9.81 1.41 -11.19
N GLN A 217 -9.04 0.93 -12.16
CA GLN A 217 -7.68 1.39 -12.40
C GLN A 217 -7.61 2.87 -12.82
N GLU A 218 -8.68 3.40 -13.42
CA GLU A 218 -8.76 4.82 -13.79
C GLU A 218 -8.62 5.73 -12.58
N GLN A 219 -9.19 5.36 -11.43
CA GLN A 219 -9.07 6.14 -10.21
C GLN A 219 -7.69 5.97 -9.54
N LEU A 220 -7.09 4.79 -9.66
CA LEU A 220 -5.82 4.46 -9.01
C LEU A 220 -4.62 5.15 -9.68
N GLN A 221 -4.57 5.19 -11.01
CA GLN A 221 -3.41 5.70 -11.76
C GLN A 221 -3.16 7.21 -11.59
N TYR A 222 -4.18 7.97 -11.17
CA TYR A 222 -4.12 9.42 -10.98
C TYR A 222 -4.08 9.84 -9.50
N ARG A 223 -3.90 8.88 -8.59
CA ARG A 223 -3.80 9.13 -7.16
C ARG A 223 -2.33 9.12 -6.74
N PRO A 224 -1.84 10.15 -6.02
CA PRO A 224 -0.58 10.05 -5.30
C PRO A 224 -0.70 8.96 -4.24
N ILE A 225 0.14 7.92 -4.35
CA ILE A 225 0.15 6.78 -3.43
C ILE A 225 1.57 6.65 -2.89
N ILE A 226 1.75 6.84 -1.57
CA ILE A 226 3.10 6.77 -0.99
C ILE A 226 3.53 5.31 -0.77
N ARG A 227 2.57 4.42 -0.49
CA ARG A 227 2.80 3.00 -0.16
C ARG A 227 1.61 2.12 -0.57
N PRO A 228 1.80 0.81 -0.85
CA PRO A 228 0.73 -0.06 -1.35
C PRO A 228 -0.53 -0.13 -0.49
N GLY A 229 -0.41 -0.10 0.85
CA GLY A 229 -1.58 -0.16 1.74
C GLY A 229 -2.57 1.00 1.57
N GLU A 230 -2.13 2.15 1.05
CA GLU A 230 -3.02 3.29 0.80
C GLU A 230 -3.99 3.07 -0.36
N ILE A 231 -3.82 2.01 -1.15
CA ILE A 231 -4.80 1.59 -2.15
C ILE A 231 -6.16 1.35 -1.48
N LEU A 232 -6.18 0.82 -0.25
CA LEU A 232 -7.40 0.60 0.50
C LEU A 232 -8.07 1.90 0.97
N GLU A 233 -7.37 3.05 0.99
CA GLU A 233 -7.99 4.37 1.26
C GLU A 233 -8.89 4.87 0.12
N THR A 234 -9.06 4.07 -0.92
CA THR A 234 -10.13 4.27 -1.92
C THR A 234 -11.47 3.75 -1.44
N VAL A 235 -11.49 2.88 -0.42
CA VAL A 235 -12.70 2.49 0.30
C VAL A 235 -13.15 3.69 1.15
N PRO A 236 -14.36 4.23 0.96
CA PRO A 236 -14.78 5.45 1.65
C PRO A 236 -14.72 5.31 3.17
N GLY A 237 -14.08 6.26 3.85
CA GLY A 237 -13.93 6.27 5.30
C GLY A 237 -12.78 5.41 5.85
N LEU A 238 -12.02 4.72 4.98
CA LEU A 238 -10.85 3.95 5.37
C LEU A 238 -9.60 4.82 5.35
N ILE A 239 -8.78 4.72 6.39
CA ILE A 239 -7.46 5.35 6.49
C ILE A 239 -6.39 4.29 6.75
N ALA A 240 -5.24 4.41 6.06
CA ALA A 240 -4.05 3.62 6.33
C ALA A 240 -2.99 4.48 7.05
N SER A 241 -2.36 3.93 8.07
CA SER A 241 -1.26 4.56 8.80
C SER A 241 -0.03 3.65 8.88
N GLN A 242 1.12 4.26 9.09
CA GLN A 242 2.38 3.58 9.35
C GLN A 242 2.88 3.98 10.74
N HIS A 243 3.32 2.99 11.52
CA HIS A 243 3.79 3.21 12.89
C HIS A 243 5.18 2.67 13.19
N SER A 244 5.85 2.09 12.20
CA SER A 244 7.10 1.34 12.41
C SER A 244 8.07 1.52 11.27
N GLY A 245 7.75 1.07 10.07
CA GLY A 245 8.64 1.16 8.91
C GLY A 245 7.98 0.48 7.73
N GLU A 246 8.44 0.76 6.51
CA GLU A 246 7.72 0.40 5.29
C GLU A 246 7.50 -1.12 5.09
N GLY A 247 8.32 -1.97 5.72
CA GLY A 247 8.15 -3.42 5.63
C GLY A 247 7.18 -4.03 6.64
N LYS A 248 6.82 -3.29 7.70
CA LYS A 248 5.77 -3.72 8.64
C LYS A 248 4.40 -3.37 8.04
N SER A 249 3.42 -4.27 8.19
CA SER A 249 2.05 -4.04 7.72
C SER A 249 1.53 -2.65 8.15
N ASN A 250 0.67 -2.04 7.33
CA ASN A 250 -0.01 -0.81 7.70
C ASN A 250 -1.10 -1.06 8.73
N GLN A 251 -1.40 -0.05 9.55
CA GLN A 251 -2.57 -0.07 10.43
C GLN A 251 -3.74 0.62 9.76
N PHE A 252 -4.92 0.01 9.83
CA PHE A 252 -6.11 0.51 9.15
C PHE A 252 -7.14 1.06 10.13
N PHE A 253 -7.94 2.02 9.68
CA PHE A 253 -9.02 2.60 10.47
C PHE A 253 -10.26 2.71 9.60
N LEU A 254 -11.40 2.28 10.13
CA LEU A 254 -12.69 2.37 9.43
C LEU A 254 -13.82 2.31 10.47
N ARG A 255 -14.88 3.11 10.32
CA ARG A 255 -16.10 3.04 11.15
C ARG A 255 -15.82 3.04 12.68
N GLY A 256 -14.82 3.80 13.12
CA GLY A 256 -14.44 3.88 14.54
C GLY A 256 -13.70 2.65 15.07
N PHE A 257 -13.24 1.76 14.20
CA PHE A 257 -12.26 0.73 14.54
C PHE A 257 -10.84 1.27 14.37
N ASN A 258 -9.99 0.87 15.29
CA ASN A 258 -8.57 0.68 15.01
C ASN A 258 -8.41 -0.78 14.57
N LEU A 259 -8.35 -1.00 13.26
CA LEU A 259 -8.24 -2.31 12.65
C LEU A 259 -6.76 -2.69 12.67
N ASP A 260 -6.21 -3.03 13.84
CA ASP A 260 -4.78 -3.30 14.00
C ASP A 260 -4.29 -4.28 12.92
N HIS A 261 -3.47 -3.78 12.00
CA HIS A 261 -3.04 -4.50 10.80
C HIS A 261 -4.16 -5.24 10.03
N GLY A 262 -5.39 -4.71 10.00
CA GLY A 262 -6.53 -5.27 9.28
C GLY A 262 -7.48 -6.16 10.11
N THR A 263 -7.28 -6.28 11.42
CA THR A 263 -8.26 -6.90 12.34
C THR A 263 -9.67 -6.36 12.08
N ASP A 264 -10.69 -7.22 11.97
CA ASP A 264 -12.10 -6.84 11.69
C ASP A 264 -12.40 -6.19 10.32
N PHE A 265 -11.43 -6.13 9.40
CA PHE A 265 -11.68 -5.84 7.98
C PHE A 265 -11.06 -6.90 7.06
N LEU A 266 -11.91 -7.64 6.36
CA LEU A 266 -11.49 -8.76 5.51
C LEU A 266 -10.91 -8.25 4.20
N THR A 267 -9.60 -8.40 4.02
CA THR A 267 -8.91 -8.05 2.78
C THR A 267 -8.65 -9.31 1.97
N LYS A 268 -9.01 -9.28 0.69
CA LYS A 268 -8.79 -10.38 -0.27
C LYS A 268 -8.04 -9.87 -1.49
N ILE A 269 -7.23 -10.76 -2.08
CA ILE A 269 -6.63 -10.58 -3.40
C ILE A 269 -7.02 -11.80 -4.23
N ASP A 270 -7.69 -11.58 -5.36
CA ASP A 270 -8.31 -12.62 -6.17
C ASP A 270 -9.20 -13.58 -5.37
N GLY A 271 -9.93 -13.07 -4.38
CA GLY A 271 -10.79 -13.84 -3.49
C GLY A 271 -10.04 -14.69 -2.45
N VAL A 272 -8.71 -14.61 -2.38
CA VAL A 272 -7.88 -15.26 -1.37
C VAL A 272 -7.69 -14.32 -0.19
N PRO A 273 -8.03 -14.71 1.06
CA PRO A 273 -7.84 -13.87 2.23
C PRO A 273 -6.37 -13.51 2.47
N VAL A 274 -6.12 -12.26 2.81
CA VAL A 274 -4.80 -11.76 3.24
C VAL A 274 -4.65 -11.86 4.75
N ASN A 275 -5.73 -11.66 5.52
CA ASN A 275 -5.73 -11.72 6.97
C ASN A 275 -5.19 -13.06 7.50
N LEU A 276 -4.21 -13.00 8.41
CA LEU A 276 -3.55 -14.17 9.03
C LEU A 276 -4.08 -14.41 10.45
N VAL A 277 -4.61 -15.62 10.70
CA VAL A 277 -5.10 -16.05 12.03
C VAL A 277 -3.94 -16.42 12.96
N SER A 278 -4.06 -16.17 14.26
CA SER A 278 -3.07 -16.51 15.28
C SER A 278 -1.65 -16.06 14.90
N HIS A 279 -1.49 -14.84 14.42
CA HIS A 279 -0.21 -14.31 13.94
C HIS A 279 0.67 -13.80 15.09
N ALA A 280 2.00 -13.96 14.98
CA ALA A 280 2.94 -13.62 16.05
C ALA A 280 2.79 -12.19 16.57
N HIS A 281 2.51 -11.24 15.66
CA HIS A 281 2.32 -9.83 15.99
C HIS A 281 0.93 -9.50 16.55
N GLY A 282 -0.13 -9.91 15.86
CA GLY A 282 -1.50 -9.53 16.20
C GLY A 282 -2.52 -10.29 15.35
N GLN A 283 -3.71 -10.51 15.90
CA GLN A 283 -4.73 -11.33 15.26
C GLN A 283 -5.23 -10.67 13.95
N GLY A 284 -5.35 -11.41 12.85
CA GLY A 284 -5.90 -10.85 11.61
C GLY A 284 -4.93 -10.02 10.77
N TRP A 285 -3.62 -10.14 11.01
CA TRP A 285 -2.54 -9.44 10.30
C TRP A 285 -2.70 -9.46 8.78
N THR A 286 -2.67 -8.28 8.17
CA THR A 286 -2.91 -8.01 6.75
C THR A 286 -1.78 -7.17 6.20
N ASP A 287 -0.79 -7.81 5.56
CA ASP A 287 0.26 -7.11 4.83
C ASP A 287 -0.08 -7.05 3.33
N THR A 288 -0.21 -5.84 2.78
CA THR A 288 -0.49 -5.60 1.35
C THR A 288 0.74 -5.19 0.55
N ASN A 289 1.95 -5.23 1.14
CA ASN A 289 3.17 -4.81 0.46
C ASN A 289 3.50 -5.62 -0.80
N PHE A 290 2.93 -6.81 -0.93
CA PHE A 290 3.08 -7.69 -2.08
C PHE A 290 2.21 -7.32 -3.30
N LEU A 291 1.40 -6.26 -3.19
CA LEU A 291 0.61 -5.74 -4.31
C LEU A 291 1.48 -5.01 -5.33
N ILE A 292 1.14 -5.18 -6.61
CA ILE A 292 1.63 -4.33 -7.71
C ILE A 292 0.43 -3.49 -8.21
N PRO A 293 0.34 -2.20 -7.84
CA PRO A 293 -0.83 -1.37 -8.12
C PRO A 293 -1.22 -1.30 -9.60
N GLU A 294 -0.24 -1.28 -10.49
CA GLU A 294 -0.45 -1.18 -11.93
C GLU A 294 -1.15 -2.40 -12.55
N LEU A 295 -1.20 -3.53 -11.84
CA LEU A 295 -1.87 -4.75 -12.30
C LEU A 295 -3.33 -4.84 -11.85
N ILE A 296 -3.76 -3.99 -10.92
CA ILE A 296 -5.11 -4.02 -10.35
C ILE A 296 -6.11 -3.63 -11.45
N ALA A 297 -7.12 -4.48 -11.64
CA ALA A 297 -8.26 -4.15 -12.49
C ALA A 297 -9.34 -3.41 -11.71
N THR A 298 -9.68 -3.93 -10.53
CA THR A 298 -10.71 -3.34 -9.68
C THR A 298 -10.55 -3.74 -8.22
N ILE A 299 -11.09 -2.91 -7.33
CA ILE A 299 -11.26 -3.18 -5.90
C ILE A 299 -12.75 -3.13 -5.63
N HIS A 300 -13.33 -4.28 -5.27
CA HIS A 300 -14.72 -4.37 -4.83
C HIS A 300 -14.75 -4.27 -3.31
N TYR A 301 -15.57 -3.37 -2.76
CA TYR A 301 -15.72 -3.22 -1.31
C TYR A 301 -17.18 -3.39 -0.87
N GLN A 302 -17.32 -3.94 0.33
CA GLN A 302 -18.58 -4.22 1.00
C GLN A 302 -18.43 -3.89 2.49
N LYS A 303 -19.03 -2.82 2.97
CA LYS A 303 -18.94 -2.46 4.41
C LYS A 303 -20.14 -2.97 5.20
N GLY A 304 -19.88 -3.37 6.45
CA GLY A 304 -20.84 -4.02 7.34
C GLY A 304 -20.89 -5.54 7.19
N ASN A 305 -21.59 -6.19 8.12
CA ASN A 305 -21.60 -7.65 8.28
C ASN A 305 -22.81 -8.34 7.61
N TYR A 306 -23.34 -7.78 6.52
CA TYR A 306 -24.61 -8.21 5.89
C TYR A 306 -24.45 -9.16 4.71
N TYR A 307 -23.22 -9.49 4.34
CA TYR A 307 -22.88 -10.30 3.16
C TYR A 307 -22.55 -11.74 3.57
N ALA A 308 -23.18 -12.75 2.96
CA ALA A 308 -23.08 -14.15 3.38
C ALA A 308 -21.73 -14.79 2.99
N GLU A 309 -21.14 -14.32 1.89
CA GLU A 309 -19.84 -14.72 1.37
C GLU A 309 -18.66 -14.23 2.22
N ASN A 310 -18.88 -13.23 3.08
CA ASN A 310 -17.86 -12.68 3.97
C ASN A 310 -17.96 -13.31 5.36
N GLY A 311 -16.85 -13.91 5.78
CA GLY A 311 -16.73 -14.67 7.03
C GLY A 311 -15.87 -13.96 8.05
N ASP A 312 -14.87 -14.67 8.58
CA ASP A 312 -13.95 -14.16 9.59
C ASP A 312 -13.33 -12.81 9.20
N PHE A 313 -13.12 -11.96 10.21
CA PHE A 313 -12.63 -10.57 10.10
C PHE A 313 -13.51 -9.61 9.30
N SER A 314 -14.77 -9.92 8.98
CA SER A 314 -15.61 -9.01 8.16
C SER A 314 -16.58 -8.11 8.96
N SER A 315 -16.31 -7.91 10.26
CA SER A 315 -17.16 -7.09 11.15
C SER A 315 -17.37 -5.67 10.62
N ALA A 316 -16.29 -4.95 10.29
CA ALA A 316 -16.35 -3.60 9.74
C ALA A 316 -16.68 -3.62 8.23
N GLY A 317 -16.22 -4.64 7.53
CA GLY A 317 -16.44 -4.83 6.09
C GLY A 317 -15.41 -5.75 5.45
N ALA A 318 -15.38 -5.73 4.12
CA ALA A 318 -14.42 -6.44 3.30
C ALA A 318 -14.04 -5.64 2.05
N ALA A 319 -12.86 -5.93 1.50
CA ALA A 319 -12.44 -5.53 0.16
C ALA A 319 -11.78 -6.70 -0.58
N ASP A 320 -12.10 -6.86 -1.86
CA ASP A 320 -11.49 -7.85 -2.77
C ASP A 320 -10.82 -7.13 -3.94
N ILE A 321 -9.49 -7.22 -3.99
CA ILE A 321 -8.64 -6.64 -5.02
C ILE A 321 -8.46 -7.68 -6.12
N ARG A 322 -8.85 -7.34 -7.35
CA ARG A 322 -8.78 -8.22 -8.52
C ARG A 322 -7.72 -7.74 -9.49
N TYR A 323 -6.85 -8.65 -9.91
CA TYR A 323 -5.88 -8.37 -10.94
C TYR A 323 -6.49 -8.51 -12.34
N ALA A 324 -5.95 -7.76 -13.30
CA ALA A 324 -6.33 -7.90 -14.69
C ALA A 324 -5.92 -9.28 -15.25
N ASN A 325 -6.63 -9.77 -16.27
CA ASN A 325 -6.19 -10.96 -17.02
C ASN A 325 -5.19 -10.60 -18.13
N THR A 326 -5.27 -9.38 -18.66
CA THR A 326 -4.38 -8.82 -19.68
C THR A 326 -4.15 -7.34 -19.42
N LEU A 327 -3.03 -6.81 -19.90
CA LEU A 327 -2.72 -5.38 -19.91
C LEU A 327 -2.84 -4.84 -21.34
N PRO A 328 -3.22 -3.56 -21.52
CA PRO A 328 -3.26 -2.92 -22.84
C PRO A 328 -1.90 -2.87 -23.56
N GLY A 329 -0.79 -2.95 -22.82
CA GLY A 329 0.57 -2.96 -23.32
C GLY A 329 1.57 -3.35 -22.22
N HIS A 330 2.84 -3.43 -22.59
CA HIS A 330 3.94 -3.66 -21.67
C HIS A 330 4.30 -2.35 -20.98
N ILE A 331 4.56 -2.39 -19.68
CA ILE A 331 4.91 -1.24 -18.84
C ILE A 331 6.34 -1.41 -18.36
N ALA A 332 7.19 -0.43 -18.65
CA ALA A 332 8.46 -0.24 -17.95
C ALA A 332 8.44 1.10 -17.24
N ARG A 333 8.60 1.11 -15.91
CA ARG A 333 8.54 2.32 -15.10
C ARG A 333 9.72 2.41 -14.15
N PHE A 334 10.35 3.58 -14.13
CA PHE A 334 11.34 3.95 -13.12
C PHE A 334 10.82 5.15 -12.33
N THR A 335 10.98 5.11 -11.01
CA THR A 335 10.66 6.20 -10.10
C THR A 335 11.85 6.47 -9.20
N GLY A 336 12.24 7.74 -9.08
CA GLY A 336 13.24 8.21 -8.12
C GLY A 336 12.68 9.37 -7.31
N GLY A 337 13.11 9.51 -6.05
CA GLY A 337 12.56 10.55 -5.20
C GLY A 337 13.40 10.91 -3.99
N SER A 338 12.76 11.70 -3.12
CA SER A 338 13.30 12.08 -1.82
C SER A 338 13.62 10.85 -0.97
N PHE A 339 14.54 11.01 -0.02
CA PHE A 339 14.81 10.01 1.01
C PHE A 339 15.29 8.64 0.48
N ASP A 340 16.14 8.68 -0.55
CA ASP A 340 16.70 7.49 -1.20
C ASP A 340 15.60 6.54 -1.74
N TYR A 341 14.46 7.09 -2.19
CA TYR A 341 13.40 6.30 -2.78
C TYR A 341 13.71 5.95 -4.24
N TYR A 342 13.69 4.68 -4.58
CA TYR A 342 13.71 4.19 -5.96
C TYR A 342 12.72 3.04 -6.15
N ARG A 343 12.08 3.02 -7.32
CA ARG A 343 11.23 1.90 -7.74
C ARG A 343 11.45 1.60 -9.22
N GLY A 344 11.74 0.34 -9.53
CA GLY A 344 11.73 -0.20 -10.89
C GLY A 344 10.58 -1.18 -11.04
N LEU A 345 9.79 -1.04 -12.10
CA LEU A 345 8.67 -1.92 -12.43
C LEU A 345 8.77 -2.35 -13.90
N SER A 346 8.56 -3.63 -14.14
CA SER A 346 8.31 -4.19 -15.47
C SER A 346 7.07 -5.07 -15.41
N ALA A 347 6.11 -4.84 -16.29
CA ALA A 347 4.88 -5.63 -16.37
C ALA A 347 4.43 -5.75 -17.82
N GLY A 348 3.63 -6.78 -18.12
CA GLY A 348 3.07 -6.93 -19.45
C GLY A 348 2.25 -8.20 -19.55
N SER A 349 1.54 -8.35 -20.67
CA SER A 349 0.86 -9.59 -20.98
C SER A 349 1.05 -9.96 -22.43
N HIS A 350 1.17 -11.25 -22.72
CA HIS A 350 1.18 -11.76 -24.09
C HIS A 350 0.33 -13.02 -24.20
N ARG A 351 -0.13 -13.31 -25.41
CA ARG A 351 -0.83 -14.56 -25.70
C ARG A 351 0.17 -15.71 -25.71
N LEU A 352 -0.12 -16.78 -24.97
CA LEU A 352 0.70 -17.98 -24.88
C LEU A 352 -0.21 -19.19 -25.09
N GLY A 353 -0.07 -19.89 -26.22
CA GLY A 353 -1.04 -20.90 -26.64
C GLY A 353 -2.45 -20.29 -26.75
N ASP A 354 -3.44 -20.97 -26.16
CA ASP A 354 -4.84 -20.50 -26.18
C ASP A 354 -5.17 -19.45 -25.10
N GLY A 355 -4.27 -19.24 -24.14
CA GLY A 355 -4.45 -18.34 -23.00
C GLY A 355 -3.61 -17.07 -23.07
N ASN A 356 -3.66 -16.29 -22.00
CA ASN A 356 -2.90 -15.08 -21.79
C ASN A 356 -1.98 -15.25 -20.59
N LEU A 357 -0.70 -14.93 -20.77
CA LEU A 357 0.29 -14.86 -19.71
C LEU A 357 0.51 -13.39 -19.32
N LEU A 358 -0.02 -13.00 -18.16
CA LEU A 358 0.30 -11.76 -17.47
C LEU A 358 1.53 -11.97 -16.58
N TYR A 359 2.46 -11.04 -16.61
CA TYR A 359 3.62 -11.01 -15.73
C TYR A 359 3.86 -9.62 -15.16
N GLY A 360 4.43 -9.55 -13.98
CA GLY A 360 4.85 -8.31 -13.35
C GLY A 360 5.99 -8.54 -12.36
N GLY A 361 6.93 -7.61 -12.29
CA GLY A 361 8.01 -7.61 -11.33
C GLY A 361 8.37 -6.20 -10.92
N GLU A 362 8.54 -5.97 -9.62
CA GLU A 362 9.03 -4.70 -9.10
C GLU A 362 10.11 -4.88 -8.04
N ILE A 363 10.97 -3.86 -7.96
CA ILE A 363 11.93 -3.68 -6.89
C ILE A 363 11.78 -2.27 -6.33
N VAL A 364 11.74 -2.16 -5.01
CA VAL A 364 11.60 -0.88 -4.31
C VAL A 364 12.70 -0.76 -3.27
N HIS A 365 13.37 0.39 -3.25
CA HIS A 365 14.27 0.81 -2.18
C HIS A 365 13.72 2.09 -1.54
N ASN A 366 13.67 2.17 -0.21
CA ASN A 366 13.25 3.37 0.50
C ASN A 366 14.06 3.57 1.80
N GLY A 367 14.80 4.68 1.87
CA GLY A 367 15.53 5.06 3.09
C GLY A 367 14.66 5.79 4.11
N GLY A 368 13.63 6.52 3.66
CA GLY A 368 12.79 7.38 4.48
C GLY A 368 13.54 8.57 5.13
N PRO A 369 12.83 9.53 5.74
CA PRO A 369 13.42 10.74 6.34
C PRO A 369 14.17 10.48 7.66
N TRP A 370 14.46 9.22 7.97
CA TRP A 370 14.86 8.74 9.29
C TRP A 370 16.36 8.91 9.54
N THR A 371 16.72 9.08 10.82
CA THR A 371 18.12 9.15 11.25
C THR A 371 18.81 7.80 11.04
N VAL A 372 18.12 6.72 11.41
CA VAL A 372 18.44 5.36 11.00
C VAL A 372 17.56 5.04 9.80
N SER A 373 18.18 4.95 8.62
CA SER A 373 17.48 4.64 7.38
C SER A 373 16.63 3.37 7.53
N ASN A 374 15.39 3.41 7.01
CA ASN A 374 14.56 2.20 6.85
C ASN A 374 15.33 1.11 6.10
N ASP A 375 16.19 1.50 5.16
CA ASP A 375 16.92 0.58 4.27
C ASP A 375 15.99 -0.49 3.67
N TYR A 376 14.75 -0.07 3.38
CA TYR A 376 13.68 -0.97 2.98
C TYR A 376 13.94 -1.43 1.56
N LEU A 377 14.22 -2.72 1.39
CA LEU A 377 14.38 -3.34 0.09
C LEU A 377 13.27 -4.37 -0.10
N LYS A 378 12.40 -4.13 -1.09
CA LYS A 378 11.29 -5.01 -1.45
C LYS A 378 11.45 -5.55 -2.87
N PHE A 379 11.14 -6.82 -3.06
CA PHE A 379 10.89 -7.46 -4.35
C PHE A 379 9.47 -8.02 -4.40
N ASN A 380 8.77 -7.77 -5.50
CA ASN A 380 7.52 -8.45 -5.86
C ASN A 380 7.63 -9.08 -7.24
N GLY A 381 7.00 -10.25 -7.41
CA GLY A 381 6.81 -10.92 -8.69
C GLY A 381 5.42 -11.54 -8.77
N LEU A 382 4.82 -11.46 -9.96
CA LEU A 382 3.54 -12.08 -10.30
C LEU A 382 3.63 -12.73 -11.68
N LEU A 383 3.10 -13.95 -11.78
CA LEU A 383 2.80 -14.63 -13.04
C LEU A 383 1.36 -15.11 -12.99
N ARG A 384 0.58 -14.85 -14.04
CA ARG A 384 -0.78 -15.33 -14.18
C ARG A 384 -1.02 -15.85 -15.58
N TYR A 385 -1.39 -17.11 -15.69
CA TYR A 385 -1.89 -17.69 -16.93
C TYR A 385 -3.41 -17.77 -16.84
N SER A 386 -4.13 -17.23 -17.83
CA SER A 386 -5.60 -17.20 -17.84
C SER A 386 -6.15 -17.57 -19.20
N GLN A 387 -7.30 -18.24 -19.22
CA GLN A 387 -8.03 -18.55 -20.45
C GLN A 387 -9.51 -18.31 -20.21
N GLU A 388 -10.11 -17.52 -21.09
CA GLU A 388 -11.53 -17.20 -21.06
C GLU A 388 -12.21 -17.79 -22.31
N TYR A 389 -13.39 -18.34 -22.11
CA TYR A 389 -14.31 -18.87 -23.13
C TYR A 389 -15.66 -18.14 -22.97
N GLU A 390 -16.59 -18.31 -23.92
CA GLU A 390 -17.88 -17.58 -23.90
C GLU A 390 -18.65 -17.70 -22.57
N SER A 391 -18.67 -18.89 -21.96
CA SER A 391 -19.45 -19.18 -20.75
C SER A 391 -18.59 -19.70 -19.58
N SER A 392 -17.27 -19.69 -19.68
CA SER A 392 -16.39 -20.22 -18.62
C SER A 392 -14.97 -19.70 -18.76
N GLY A 393 -14.19 -19.76 -17.70
CA GLY A 393 -12.78 -19.43 -17.74
C GLY A 393 -12.04 -20.03 -16.57
N TRP A 394 -10.72 -19.93 -16.63
CA TRP A 394 -9.85 -20.32 -15.55
C TRP A 394 -8.57 -19.51 -15.54
N SER A 395 -7.92 -19.45 -14.38
CA SER A 395 -6.62 -18.83 -14.23
C SER A 395 -5.79 -19.53 -13.17
N VAL A 396 -4.47 -19.48 -13.32
CA VAL A 396 -3.50 -19.85 -12.30
C VAL A 396 -2.57 -18.68 -12.09
N THR A 397 -2.49 -18.19 -10.85
CA THR A 397 -1.64 -17.07 -10.45
C THR A 397 -0.60 -17.55 -9.44
N ALA A 398 0.66 -17.24 -9.68
CA ALA A 398 1.76 -17.41 -8.77
C ALA A 398 2.31 -16.02 -8.37
N MET A 399 2.58 -15.81 -7.09
CA MET A 399 3.14 -14.56 -6.57
C MET A 399 4.31 -14.84 -5.64
N ALA A 400 5.30 -13.96 -5.66
CA ALA A 400 6.45 -13.96 -4.77
C ALA A 400 6.69 -12.56 -4.22
N TYR A 401 6.94 -12.47 -2.91
CA TYR A 401 7.29 -11.26 -2.19
C TYR A 401 8.42 -11.55 -1.23
N LYS A 402 9.36 -10.61 -1.15
CA LYS A 402 10.39 -10.57 -0.12
C LYS A 402 10.67 -9.12 0.24
N ALA A 403 10.82 -8.84 1.52
CA ALA A 403 11.29 -7.55 1.99
C ALA A 403 12.19 -7.66 3.22
N ASP A 404 13.13 -6.72 3.34
CA ASP A 404 14.03 -6.52 4.48
C ASP A 404 14.01 -5.03 4.86
N TRP A 405 14.01 -4.69 6.16
CA TRP A 405 14.01 -3.30 6.65
C TRP A 405 14.55 -3.14 8.08
N ASN A 406 14.89 -1.91 8.42
CA ASN A 406 15.00 -1.41 9.79
C ASN A 406 13.69 -0.72 10.17
N ALA A 407 13.25 -0.93 11.40
CA ALA A 407 12.07 -0.30 11.94
C ALA A 407 12.47 1.01 12.62
N THR A 408 11.59 1.98 12.52
CA THR A 408 11.73 3.31 13.10
C THR A 408 10.87 3.47 14.36
N ASP A 409 9.80 2.67 14.46
CA ASP A 409 8.85 2.51 15.58
C ASP A 409 8.32 3.84 16.17
N GLN A 410 7.27 3.78 16.97
CA GLN A 410 6.82 4.95 17.70
C GLN A 410 7.87 5.37 18.74
N ILE A 411 8.05 6.67 18.93
CA ILE A 411 9.03 7.23 19.86
C ILE A 411 8.34 8.08 20.95
N PRO A 412 8.84 8.08 22.19
CA PRO A 412 8.28 8.87 23.27
C PRO A 412 8.45 10.37 22.98
N ARG A 413 7.36 11.12 23.14
CA ARG A 413 7.34 12.57 22.90
C ARG A 413 8.38 13.29 23.75
N ARG A 414 8.56 12.87 25.00
CA ARG A 414 9.54 13.48 25.91
C ARG A 414 10.97 13.41 25.39
N ALA A 415 11.33 12.38 24.62
CA ALA A 415 12.67 12.22 24.04
C ALA A 415 12.96 13.23 22.93
N VAL A 416 11.91 13.66 22.21
CA VAL A 416 12.01 14.71 21.18
C VAL A 416 12.03 16.09 21.83
N ASP A 417 11.17 16.33 22.82
CA ASP A 417 11.05 17.62 23.52
C ASP A 417 12.31 17.96 24.32
N SER A 418 12.93 16.95 24.95
CA SER A 418 14.21 17.08 25.66
C SER A 418 15.43 17.15 24.73
N ARG A 419 15.24 16.89 23.42
CA ARG A 419 16.27 16.80 22.38
C ARG A 419 17.26 15.65 22.57
N THR A 420 16.87 14.59 23.29
CA THR A 420 17.63 13.32 23.32
C THR A 420 17.73 12.72 21.93
N ILE A 421 16.63 12.73 21.18
CA ILE A 421 16.58 12.37 19.76
C ILE A 421 15.86 13.45 18.93
N GLY A 422 16.09 13.45 17.62
CA GLY A 422 15.29 14.26 16.70
C GLY A 422 13.91 13.63 16.45
N ARG A 423 13.00 14.39 15.81
CA ARG A 423 11.65 13.90 15.44
C ARG A 423 11.67 12.60 14.62
N PHE A 424 12.68 12.43 13.77
CA PHE A 424 12.90 11.24 12.94
C PHE A 424 14.03 10.36 13.48
N GLY A 425 14.33 10.45 14.77
CA GLY A 425 15.31 9.60 15.47
C GLY A 425 14.67 8.30 15.95
N THR A 426 15.50 7.43 16.54
CA THR A 426 15.07 6.21 17.25
C THR A 426 15.92 6.07 18.50
N LEU A 427 15.37 5.43 19.54
CA LEU A 427 16.11 5.03 20.74
C LEU A 427 16.74 3.64 20.60
N ASP A 428 16.20 2.79 19.73
CA ASP A 428 16.79 1.50 19.38
C ASP A 428 17.05 1.42 17.86
N PRO A 429 18.31 1.59 17.42
CA PRO A 429 18.67 1.52 16.01
C PRO A 429 18.72 0.08 15.47
N THR A 430 18.48 -0.93 16.31
CA THR A 430 18.56 -2.34 15.94
C THR A 430 17.19 -2.95 15.63
N ASP A 431 16.08 -2.24 15.80
CA ASP A 431 14.76 -2.73 15.42
C ASP A 431 14.61 -2.90 13.90
N GLY A 432 13.70 -3.76 13.46
CA GLY A 432 13.53 -4.07 12.03
C GLY A 432 12.88 -5.40 11.76
N GLY A 433 12.98 -5.87 10.53
CA GLY A 433 12.41 -7.15 10.17
C GLY A 433 12.71 -7.62 8.77
N SER A 434 12.26 -8.83 8.50
CA SER A 434 12.21 -9.42 7.16
C SER A 434 10.90 -10.16 6.98
N SER A 435 10.34 -10.13 5.78
CA SER A 435 9.12 -10.84 5.44
C SER A 435 9.26 -11.49 4.07
N ARG A 436 8.66 -12.67 3.92
CA ARG A 436 8.53 -13.35 2.63
C ARG A 436 7.18 -14.02 2.50
N ARG A 437 6.61 -13.94 1.30
CA ARG A 437 5.33 -14.56 0.96
C ARG A 437 5.40 -15.18 -0.42
N TYR A 438 4.99 -16.43 -0.54
CA TYR A 438 4.81 -17.11 -1.83
C TYR A 438 3.40 -17.67 -1.88
N SER A 439 2.71 -17.49 -2.99
CA SER A 439 1.36 -18.04 -3.15
C SER A 439 1.13 -18.60 -4.54
N ILE A 440 0.34 -19.66 -4.60
CA ILE A 440 -0.28 -20.16 -5.83
C ILE A 440 -1.79 -20.17 -5.66
N THR A 441 -2.52 -19.74 -6.68
CA THR A 441 -3.97 -19.66 -6.68
C THR A 441 -4.49 -20.13 -8.02
N GLY A 442 -5.38 -21.13 -8.00
CA GLY A 442 -6.16 -21.54 -9.16
C GLY A 442 -7.59 -21.06 -9.02
N GLU A 443 -8.13 -20.45 -10.06
CA GLU A 443 -9.54 -20.06 -10.16
C GLU A 443 -10.16 -20.70 -11.39
N TRP A 444 -11.38 -21.20 -11.26
CA TRP A 444 -12.24 -21.64 -12.35
C TRP A 444 -13.63 -21.03 -12.16
N HIS A 445 -14.23 -20.57 -13.26
CA HIS A 445 -15.60 -20.08 -13.28
C HIS A 445 -16.36 -20.55 -14.50
N ARG A 446 -17.68 -20.64 -14.35
CA ARG A 446 -18.62 -20.90 -15.44
C ARG A 446 -19.90 -20.13 -15.19
N GLN A 447 -20.46 -19.51 -16.22
CA GLN A 447 -21.76 -18.89 -16.14
C GLN A 447 -22.53 -19.08 -17.45
N ASP A 448 -23.77 -19.55 -17.33
CA ASP A 448 -24.76 -19.65 -18.39
C ASP A 448 -26.08 -19.00 -17.97
N GLU A 449 -27.14 -19.15 -18.76
CA GLU A 449 -28.45 -18.55 -18.47
C GLU A 449 -29.13 -19.12 -17.21
N ALA A 450 -28.75 -20.34 -16.80
CA ALA A 450 -29.39 -21.03 -15.69
C ALA A 450 -28.59 -20.96 -14.38
N SER A 451 -27.26 -20.81 -14.47
CA SER A 451 -26.40 -20.86 -13.30
C SER A 451 -25.06 -20.13 -13.44
N ALA A 452 -24.44 -19.82 -12.30
CA ALA A 452 -23.06 -19.36 -12.21
C ALA A 452 -22.29 -20.13 -11.13
N SER A 453 -21.12 -20.67 -11.47
CA SER A 453 -20.23 -21.40 -10.57
C SER A 453 -18.86 -20.74 -10.52
N LYS A 454 -18.26 -20.73 -9.33
CA LYS A 454 -16.86 -20.31 -9.13
C LYS A 454 -16.18 -21.20 -8.10
N LEU A 455 -14.97 -21.63 -8.41
CA LEU A 455 -14.08 -22.39 -7.54
C LEU A 455 -12.71 -21.73 -7.50
N THR A 456 -12.22 -21.43 -6.31
CA THR A 456 -10.87 -20.94 -6.06
C THR A 456 -10.17 -21.90 -5.10
N VAL A 457 -8.95 -22.32 -5.43
CA VAL A 457 -8.08 -23.15 -4.58
C VAL A 457 -6.74 -22.46 -4.44
N TYR A 458 -6.20 -22.39 -3.23
CA TYR A 458 -4.96 -21.64 -2.99
C TYR A 458 -4.06 -22.29 -1.94
N GLY A 459 -2.77 -22.00 -2.06
CA GLY A 459 -1.73 -22.34 -1.09
C GLY A 459 -0.79 -21.15 -0.91
N ILE A 460 -0.43 -20.86 0.32
CA ILE A 460 0.39 -19.71 0.72
C ILE A 460 1.45 -20.19 1.70
N TYR A 461 2.69 -19.81 1.46
CA TYR A 461 3.76 -19.80 2.45
C TYR A 461 4.00 -18.37 2.90
N HIS A 462 4.08 -18.14 4.20
CA HIS A 462 4.43 -16.85 4.78
C HIS A 462 5.45 -17.02 5.89
N GLU A 463 6.39 -16.09 5.96
CA GLU A 463 7.34 -15.99 7.05
C GLU A 463 7.64 -14.52 7.37
N LEU A 464 7.75 -14.22 8.67
CA LEU A 464 8.08 -12.92 9.22
C LEU A 464 9.06 -13.11 10.37
N ASP A 465 10.11 -12.30 10.39
CA ASP A 465 10.90 -12.01 11.58
C ASP A 465 10.76 -10.50 11.84
N LEU A 466 10.27 -10.13 13.01
CA LEU A 466 10.03 -8.74 13.40
C LEU A 466 10.67 -8.48 14.76
N TYR A 467 11.42 -7.38 14.88
CA TYR A 467 12.10 -6.94 16.09
C TYR A 467 11.62 -5.53 16.43
N SER A 468 11.23 -5.33 17.69
CA SER A 468 10.73 -4.06 18.21
C SER A 468 11.16 -3.86 19.67
N ASN A 469 11.31 -2.60 20.08
CA ASN A 469 11.62 -2.22 21.45
C ASN A 469 10.80 -0.99 21.88
N PHE A 470 9.53 -1.19 22.27
CA PHE A 470 8.61 -0.09 22.53
C PHE A 470 8.76 0.57 23.91
N THR A 471 9.17 -0.22 24.91
CA THR A 471 9.29 0.21 26.32
C THR A 471 10.74 0.50 26.75
N TYR A 472 11.70 0.09 25.91
CA TYR A 472 13.15 0.33 26.01
C TYR A 472 13.84 -0.37 27.17
N PHE A 473 13.70 0.11 28.41
CA PHE A 473 14.38 -0.42 29.61
C PHE A 473 13.42 -0.48 30.81
N LEU A 474 12.13 -0.65 30.54
CA LEU A 474 11.06 -0.71 31.55
C LEU A 474 11.10 -2.04 32.30
N GLU A 475 11.16 -3.15 31.56
CA GLU A 475 11.07 -4.51 32.11
C GLU A 475 12.46 -5.05 32.50
N ASP A 476 13.47 -4.85 31.65
CA ASP A 476 14.88 -5.22 31.90
C ASP A 476 15.79 -3.99 31.82
N PRO A 477 16.14 -3.36 32.96
CA PRO A 477 17.02 -2.19 32.99
C PRO A 477 18.47 -2.45 32.53
N ASP A 478 18.91 -3.71 32.49
CA ASP A 478 20.28 -4.09 32.15
C ASP A 478 20.44 -4.35 30.65
N ARG A 479 19.56 -5.17 30.06
CA ARG A 479 19.61 -5.59 28.65
C ARG A 479 18.69 -4.77 27.73
N GLY A 480 17.61 -4.24 28.28
CA GLY A 480 16.51 -3.63 27.55
C GLY A 480 15.43 -4.63 27.11
N ASP A 481 14.34 -4.10 26.59
CA ASP A 481 13.07 -4.80 26.40
C ASP A 481 12.84 -5.24 24.94
N GLN A 482 13.89 -5.24 24.11
CA GLN A 482 13.75 -5.62 22.71
C GLN A 482 13.26 -7.07 22.60
N PHE A 483 12.28 -7.32 21.74
CA PHE A 483 11.76 -8.66 21.50
C PHE A 483 11.64 -8.96 20.00
N ALA A 484 11.58 -10.25 19.68
CA ALA A 484 11.33 -10.75 18.34
C ALA A 484 10.01 -11.54 18.26
N GLN A 485 9.29 -11.36 17.15
CA GLN A 485 8.02 -12.03 16.83
C GLN A 485 8.17 -12.86 15.55
N PRO A 486 8.87 -14.01 15.58
CA PRO A 486 8.95 -14.89 14.43
C PRO A 486 7.60 -15.54 14.15
N ASP A 487 7.21 -15.60 12.88
CA ASP A 487 6.01 -16.28 12.39
C ASP A 487 6.33 -17.03 11.11
N LYS A 488 6.06 -18.32 11.06
CA LYS A 488 6.24 -19.17 9.87
C LYS A 488 5.02 -20.04 9.67
N ARG A 489 4.43 -20.01 8.49
CA ARG A 489 3.17 -20.72 8.24
C ARG A 489 2.98 -21.20 6.82
N TRP A 490 2.15 -22.24 6.72
CA TRP A 490 1.48 -22.67 5.50
C TRP A 490 -0.02 -22.48 5.66
N THR A 491 -0.63 -21.74 4.74
CA THR A 491 -2.07 -21.58 4.65
C THR A 491 -2.56 -22.24 3.36
N SER A 492 -3.60 -23.04 3.44
CA SER A 492 -4.27 -23.63 2.28
C SER A 492 -5.77 -23.43 2.39
N GLY A 493 -6.45 -23.31 1.26
CA GLY A 493 -7.90 -23.16 1.29
C GLY A 493 -8.59 -23.33 -0.04
N LEU A 494 -9.91 -23.39 0.05
CA LEU A 494 -10.84 -23.57 -1.05
C LEU A 494 -12.06 -22.69 -0.82
N ASN A 495 -12.47 -21.96 -1.85
CA ASN A 495 -13.71 -21.19 -1.90
C ASN A 495 -14.53 -21.69 -3.09
N ALA A 496 -15.73 -22.21 -2.85
CA ALA A 496 -16.66 -22.65 -3.88
C ALA A 496 -17.99 -21.91 -3.75
N SER A 497 -18.60 -21.56 -4.88
CA SER A 497 -19.96 -21.00 -4.93
C SER A 497 -20.69 -21.48 -6.17
N HIS A 498 -21.99 -21.69 -6.04
CA HIS A 498 -22.90 -22.01 -7.12
C HIS A 498 -24.20 -21.23 -6.95
N THR A 499 -24.57 -20.47 -7.97
CA THR A 499 -25.77 -19.64 -8.02
C THR A 499 -26.73 -20.22 -9.03
N PHE A 500 -27.98 -20.42 -8.62
CA PHE A 500 -29.09 -20.80 -9.47
C PHE A 500 -29.88 -19.54 -9.85
N PHE A 501 -30.10 -19.30 -11.14
CA PHE A 501 -31.00 -18.26 -11.63
C PHE A 501 -32.38 -18.89 -11.82
N HIS A 502 -33.37 -18.44 -11.05
CA HIS A 502 -34.70 -19.05 -11.04
C HIS A 502 -35.81 -18.02 -10.80
N LYS A 503 -37.04 -18.52 -10.63
CA LYS A 503 -38.18 -17.71 -10.18
C LYS A 503 -38.75 -18.25 -8.87
N ILE A 504 -39.28 -17.36 -8.04
CA ILE A 504 -40.15 -17.71 -6.90
C ILE A 504 -41.55 -17.19 -7.25
N GLY A 505 -42.44 -18.10 -7.66
CA GLY A 505 -43.72 -17.71 -8.25
C GLY A 505 -43.51 -16.93 -9.55
N ALA A 506 -43.88 -15.65 -9.57
CA ALA A 506 -43.70 -14.77 -10.74
C ALA A 506 -42.43 -13.91 -10.68
N PHE A 507 -41.67 -13.97 -9.59
CA PHE A 507 -40.57 -13.04 -9.29
C PHE A 507 -39.22 -13.65 -9.62
N ASP A 508 -38.33 -12.86 -10.23
CA ASP A 508 -36.96 -13.28 -10.51
C ASP A 508 -36.16 -13.39 -9.21
N SER A 509 -35.43 -14.49 -9.07
CA SER A 509 -34.68 -14.82 -7.86
C SER A 509 -33.40 -15.57 -8.18
N ASP A 510 -32.35 -15.21 -7.45
CA ASP A 510 -31.06 -15.88 -7.52
C ASP A 510 -30.77 -16.52 -6.16
N SER A 511 -30.40 -17.79 -6.15
CA SER A 511 -30.04 -18.51 -4.92
C SER A 511 -28.60 -19.01 -5.01
N THR A 512 -27.73 -18.58 -4.10
CA THR A 512 -26.33 -18.97 -4.03
C THR A 512 -26.09 -19.91 -2.85
N ILE A 513 -25.43 -21.03 -3.11
CA ILE A 513 -24.83 -21.89 -2.08
C ILE A 513 -23.32 -21.75 -2.21
N GLY A 514 -22.63 -21.55 -1.08
CA GLY A 514 -21.17 -21.53 -1.08
C GLY A 514 -20.56 -22.27 0.10
N LEU A 515 -19.27 -22.57 -0.04
CA LEU A 515 -18.45 -23.28 0.92
C LEU A 515 -17.05 -22.65 0.94
N GLN A 516 -16.56 -22.33 2.13
CA GLN A 516 -15.19 -21.90 2.35
C GLN A 516 -14.52 -22.88 3.32
N VAL A 517 -13.32 -23.34 2.99
CA VAL A 517 -12.50 -24.18 3.84
C VAL A 517 -11.11 -23.59 3.88
N ARG A 518 -10.53 -23.43 5.06
CA ARG A 518 -9.16 -22.95 5.23
C ARG A 518 -8.47 -23.68 6.37
N ASN A 519 -7.17 -23.93 6.18
CA ASN A 519 -6.29 -24.52 7.18
C ASN A 519 -4.98 -23.75 7.22
N ASP A 520 -4.63 -23.25 8.40
CA ASP A 520 -3.36 -22.62 8.72
C ASP A 520 -2.55 -23.56 9.63
N SER A 521 -1.34 -23.92 9.22
CA SER A 521 -0.34 -24.59 10.05
C SER A 521 0.78 -23.59 10.34
N ILE A 522 0.95 -23.20 11.59
CA ILE A 522 1.71 -22.04 12.04
C ILE A 522 2.73 -22.50 13.07
N ARG A 523 3.95 -21.98 12.98
CA ARG A 523 4.94 -21.99 14.05
C ARG A 523 5.31 -20.55 14.34
N ASN A 524 5.11 -20.10 15.57
CA ASN A 524 5.42 -18.73 15.94
C ASN A 524 5.90 -18.60 17.37
N GLY A 525 6.33 -17.39 17.75
CA GLY A 525 6.79 -17.12 19.10
C GLY A 525 6.89 -15.64 19.46
N LEU A 526 7.31 -15.42 20.70
CA LEU A 526 7.73 -14.16 21.27
C LEU A 526 9.03 -14.42 22.04
N LEU A 527 10.12 -13.84 21.57
CA LEU A 527 11.48 -14.11 22.02
C LEU A 527 12.09 -12.84 22.59
N LEU A 528 12.80 -12.92 23.72
CA LEU A 528 13.52 -11.77 24.26
C LEU A 528 14.87 -11.67 23.56
N THR A 529 15.23 -10.46 23.12
CA THR A 529 16.42 -10.20 22.33
C THR A 529 17.18 -8.98 22.82
N GLU A 530 18.48 -8.92 22.54
CA GLU A 530 19.29 -7.71 22.69
C GLU A 530 20.08 -7.55 21.39
N ALA A 531 19.89 -6.45 20.68
CA ALA A 531 20.47 -6.23 19.35
C ALA A 531 20.21 -7.43 18.39
N ARG A 532 18.97 -7.91 18.37
CA ARG A 532 18.50 -9.09 17.61
C ARG A 532 19.13 -10.44 18.02
N GLN A 533 19.91 -10.49 19.11
CA GLN A 533 20.40 -11.75 19.67
C GLN A 533 19.41 -12.27 20.70
N GLN A 534 18.82 -13.42 20.43
CA GLN A 534 17.91 -14.07 21.37
C GLN A 534 18.65 -14.51 22.63
N TRP A 535 18.06 -14.21 23.79
CA TRP A 535 18.59 -14.65 25.09
C TRP A 535 17.54 -15.37 25.96
N ASP A 536 16.24 -15.26 25.65
CA ASP A 536 15.19 -16.06 26.29
C ASP A 536 13.95 -16.25 25.39
N ILE A 537 13.01 -17.08 25.84
CA ILE A 537 11.75 -17.40 25.16
C ILE A 537 10.59 -17.09 26.10
N VAL A 538 9.79 -16.07 25.77
CA VAL A 538 8.48 -15.87 26.42
C VAL A 538 7.51 -16.93 25.93
N ARG A 539 7.45 -17.12 24.62
CA ARG A 539 6.47 -17.99 23.98
C ARG A 539 7.01 -18.64 22.71
N SER A 540 6.68 -19.91 22.50
CA SER A 540 6.90 -20.63 21.25
C SER A 540 5.82 -21.69 21.12
N ASP A 541 5.10 -21.73 20.01
CA ASP A 541 4.01 -22.69 19.80
C ASP A 541 3.93 -23.19 18.34
N ASP A 542 3.49 -24.43 18.19
CA ASP A 542 2.95 -24.97 16.93
C ASP A 542 1.41 -24.91 16.99
N VAL A 543 0.82 -24.11 16.10
CA VAL A 543 -0.62 -23.82 16.06
C VAL A 543 -1.22 -24.34 14.76
N ARG A 544 -2.38 -25.01 14.84
CA ARG A 544 -3.20 -25.32 13.67
C ARG A 544 -4.60 -24.74 13.84
N VAL A 545 -5.04 -23.98 12.85
CA VAL A 545 -6.41 -23.46 12.78
C VAL A 545 -7.07 -23.95 11.51
N THR A 546 -8.19 -24.66 11.64
CA THR A 546 -8.98 -25.15 10.51
C THR A 546 -10.40 -24.64 10.62
N ASN A 547 -10.96 -24.10 9.54
CA ASN A 547 -12.36 -23.70 9.48
C ASN A 547 -13.09 -24.26 8.26
N VAL A 548 -14.37 -24.53 8.46
CA VAL A 548 -15.33 -24.96 7.42
C VAL A 548 -16.57 -24.11 7.54
N SER A 549 -16.91 -23.41 6.46
CA SER A 549 -17.88 -22.34 6.49
C SER A 549 -18.83 -22.37 5.28
N PRO A 550 -19.92 -23.17 5.33
CA PRO A 550 -20.97 -23.11 4.33
C PRO A 550 -21.85 -21.87 4.51
N TYR A 551 -22.37 -21.35 3.41
CA TYR A 551 -23.33 -20.26 3.41
C TYR A 551 -24.38 -20.43 2.32
N PHE A 552 -25.51 -19.78 2.52
CA PHE A 552 -26.60 -19.67 1.57
C PHE A 552 -27.05 -18.22 1.47
N GLU A 553 -27.38 -17.77 0.27
CA GLU A 553 -27.96 -16.47 0.01
C GLU A 553 -29.08 -16.58 -1.02
N ASN A 554 -30.15 -15.81 -0.83
CA ASN A 554 -31.21 -15.65 -1.80
C ASN A 554 -31.47 -14.16 -2.04
N LYS A 555 -31.44 -13.74 -3.30
CA LYS A 555 -31.83 -12.41 -3.75
C LYS A 555 -33.09 -12.52 -4.59
N THR A 556 -34.13 -11.77 -4.23
CA THR A 556 -35.40 -11.78 -4.96
C THR A 556 -35.80 -10.36 -5.35
N ARG A 557 -36.15 -10.16 -6.63
CA ARG A 557 -36.75 -8.93 -7.15
C ARG A 557 -38.27 -9.10 -7.21
N TRP A 558 -38.96 -8.61 -6.18
CA TRP A 558 -40.42 -8.73 -6.04
C TRP A 558 -41.17 -7.80 -6.99
N THR A 559 -40.66 -6.59 -7.18
CA THR A 559 -41.21 -5.62 -8.14
C THR A 559 -40.06 -4.85 -8.78
N SER A 560 -40.37 -3.95 -9.72
CA SER A 560 -39.37 -3.01 -10.23
C SER A 560 -38.79 -2.08 -9.15
N TRP A 561 -39.47 -1.92 -8.01
CA TRP A 561 -39.07 -1.00 -6.94
C TRP A 561 -38.73 -1.69 -5.61
N LEU A 562 -38.81 -3.02 -5.52
CA LEU A 562 -38.58 -3.77 -4.27
C LEU A 562 -37.70 -5.00 -4.51
N ARG A 563 -36.54 -5.03 -3.85
CA ARG A 563 -35.64 -6.20 -3.80
C ARG A 563 -35.36 -6.60 -2.36
N THR A 564 -35.13 -7.89 -2.13
CA THR A 564 -34.67 -8.41 -0.84
C THR A 564 -33.48 -9.33 -1.02
N GLN A 565 -32.59 -9.34 -0.03
CA GLN A 565 -31.49 -10.28 0.10
C GLN A 565 -31.61 -10.95 1.47
N LEU A 566 -31.61 -12.28 1.51
CA LEU A 566 -31.63 -13.07 2.74
C LEU A 566 -30.43 -14.01 2.71
N GLY A 567 -29.61 -13.97 3.75
CA GLY A 567 -28.41 -14.78 3.85
C GLY A 567 -28.31 -15.51 5.17
N VAL A 568 -27.67 -16.67 5.17
CA VAL A 568 -27.25 -17.36 6.39
C VAL A 568 -25.91 -18.00 6.16
N ARG A 569 -25.02 -17.85 7.14
CA ARG A 569 -23.69 -18.45 7.15
C ARG A 569 -23.49 -19.25 8.43
N PHE A 570 -22.83 -20.39 8.33
CA PHE A 570 -22.26 -21.10 9.47
C PHE A 570 -20.73 -21.08 9.34
N ASP A 571 -20.03 -20.88 10.44
CA ASP A 571 -18.58 -21.01 10.52
C ASP A 571 -18.24 -21.94 11.69
N GLY A 572 -17.58 -23.07 11.39
CA GLY A 572 -17.04 -23.99 12.39
C GLY A 572 -15.53 -23.98 12.39
N PHE A 573 -14.91 -23.78 13.55
CA PHE A 573 -13.46 -23.69 13.73
C PHE A 573 -12.93 -24.78 14.66
N GLN A 574 -11.71 -25.25 14.38
CA GLN A 574 -10.87 -26.01 15.27
C GLN A 574 -9.55 -25.25 15.49
N PHE A 575 -9.22 -25.02 16.76
CA PHE A 575 -8.02 -24.33 17.22
C PHE A 575 -7.16 -25.32 18.01
N ASP A 576 -6.06 -25.76 17.44
CA ASP A 576 -5.11 -26.69 18.05
C ASP A 576 -3.81 -25.96 18.37
N VAL A 577 -3.34 -26.07 19.61
CA VAL A 577 -2.04 -25.58 20.05
C VAL A 577 -1.25 -26.76 20.60
N SER A 578 -0.04 -26.93 20.10
CA SER A 578 0.85 -28.05 20.39
C SER A 578 2.29 -27.55 20.45
N ASP A 579 3.19 -28.38 21.00
CA ASP A 579 4.63 -28.05 21.16
C ASP A 579 4.88 -26.67 21.82
N SER A 580 3.97 -26.24 22.69
CA SER A 580 4.13 -24.99 23.43
C SER A 580 5.26 -25.11 24.45
N ASN A 581 6.08 -24.06 24.61
CA ASN A 581 7.06 -23.96 25.70
C ASN A 581 6.41 -24.04 27.10
N ARG A 582 5.10 -23.79 27.18
CA ARG A 582 4.25 -24.08 28.35
C ARG A 582 3.28 -25.21 28.03
N SER A 583 3.64 -26.44 28.40
CA SER A 583 2.88 -27.64 28.05
C SER A 583 1.40 -27.62 28.49
N GLU A 584 1.08 -26.85 29.53
CA GLU A 584 -0.24 -26.60 30.09
C GLU A 584 -1.17 -25.88 29.11
N ASN A 585 -0.58 -25.08 28.21
CA ASN A 585 -1.28 -24.32 27.17
C ASN A 585 -1.54 -25.15 25.91
N ASN A 586 -1.05 -26.39 25.84
CA ASN A 586 -1.40 -27.30 24.75
C ASN A 586 -2.87 -27.74 24.82
N GLY A 587 -3.49 -27.88 23.66
CA GLY A 587 -4.81 -28.47 23.53
C GLY A 587 -5.57 -28.05 22.27
N THR A 588 -6.67 -28.76 22.05
CA THR A 588 -7.60 -28.50 20.97
C THR A 588 -8.89 -27.90 21.52
N ARG A 589 -9.43 -26.90 20.82
CA ARG A 589 -10.77 -26.34 21.04
C ARG A 589 -11.52 -26.26 19.73
N THR A 590 -12.83 -26.40 19.79
CA THR A 590 -13.72 -26.23 18.65
C THR A 590 -14.85 -25.30 19.02
N ASP A 591 -15.25 -24.44 18.10
CA ASP A 591 -16.38 -23.55 18.28
C ASP A 591 -17.11 -23.35 16.95
N GLY A 592 -18.36 -22.91 17.00
CA GLY A 592 -19.17 -22.69 15.81
C GLY A 592 -20.19 -21.59 15.98
N ILE A 593 -20.42 -20.83 14.91
CA ILE A 593 -21.32 -19.67 14.93
C ILE A 593 -22.20 -19.63 13.68
N VAL A 594 -23.47 -19.25 13.87
CA VAL A 594 -24.43 -18.99 12.79
C VAL A 594 -24.71 -17.50 12.69
N SER A 595 -24.68 -16.99 11.46
CA SER A 595 -24.74 -15.57 11.13
C SER A 595 -25.83 -15.30 10.07
N PRO A 596 -27.09 -15.06 10.48
CA PRO A 596 -28.17 -14.64 9.58
C PRO A 596 -28.01 -13.16 9.17
N LYS A 597 -28.46 -12.85 7.96
CA LYS A 597 -28.29 -11.55 7.28
C LYS A 597 -29.53 -11.23 6.47
N ALA A 598 -29.94 -9.97 6.42
CA ALA A 598 -31.09 -9.51 5.66
C ALA A 598 -30.87 -8.10 5.10
N GLY A 599 -31.33 -7.89 3.88
CA GLY A 599 -31.31 -6.62 3.17
C GLY A 599 -32.62 -6.38 2.45
N ILE A 600 -33.09 -5.13 2.45
CA ILE A 600 -34.26 -4.68 1.68
C ILE A 600 -33.85 -3.42 0.92
N VAL A 601 -34.11 -3.42 -0.38
CA VAL A 601 -33.86 -2.29 -1.27
C VAL A 601 -35.18 -1.78 -1.83
N PHE A 602 -35.38 -0.47 -1.72
CA PHE A 602 -36.52 0.25 -2.29
C PHE A 602 -36.06 1.17 -3.42
N GLY A 603 -36.87 1.29 -4.46
CA GLY A 603 -36.52 2.00 -5.70
C GLY A 603 -35.99 1.07 -6.80
N PRO A 604 -35.55 1.62 -7.94
CA PRO A 604 -35.16 3.02 -8.10
C PRO A 604 -36.34 3.97 -8.35
N TRP A 605 -36.31 5.14 -7.69
CA TRP A 605 -37.16 6.30 -7.99
C TRP A 605 -36.28 7.50 -8.28
N ALA A 606 -36.40 8.11 -9.46
CA ALA A 606 -35.48 9.17 -9.92
C ALA A 606 -34.01 8.77 -9.72
N ASP A 607 -33.65 7.58 -10.23
CA ASP A 607 -32.30 7.00 -10.16
C ASP A 607 -31.71 6.95 -8.74
N THR A 608 -32.59 6.76 -7.76
CA THR A 608 -32.27 6.72 -6.33
C THR A 608 -32.85 5.48 -5.67
N GLU A 609 -32.02 4.77 -4.90
CA GLU A 609 -32.40 3.61 -4.09
C GLU A 609 -32.22 3.89 -2.60
N LEU A 610 -33.10 3.32 -1.79
CA LEU A 610 -33.00 3.29 -0.33
C LEU A 610 -32.71 1.87 0.13
N TYR A 611 -31.83 1.71 1.11
CA TYR A 611 -31.35 0.42 1.60
C TYR A 611 -31.59 0.31 3.09
N LEU A 612 -32.07 -0.84 3.53
CA LEU A 612 -32.11 -1.25 4.93
C LEU A 612 -31.44 -2.62 5.05
N ASN A 613 -30.32 -2.69 5.77
CA ASN A 613 -29.53 -3.90 5.94
C ASN A 613 -29.32 -4.20 7.42
N GLY A 614 -29.27 -5.48 7.78
CA GLY A 614 -28.99 -5.92 9.13
C GLY A 614 -28.50 -7.36 9.15
N GLY A 615 -27.62 -7.69 10.09
CA GLY A 615 -27.03 -9.03 10.10
C GLY A 615 -26.06 -9.25 11.25
N LEU A 616 -25.71 -10.52 11.40
CA LEU A 616 -24.67 -10.96 12.33
C LEU A 616 -23.38 -11.26 11.57
N GLY A 617 -22.27 -11.05 12.26
CA GLY A 617 -20.92 -11.41 11.83
C GLY A 617 -20.09 -11.82 13.04
N PHE A 618 -18.79 -11.98 12.83
CA PHE A 618 -17.86 -12.34 13.89
C PHE A 618 -16.41 -12.06 13.47
N HIS A 619 -15.51 -12.09 14.45
CA HIS A 619 -14.10 -12.41 14.25
C HIS A 619 -13.68 -13.60 15.11
N SER A 620 -12.68 -14.35 14.67
CA SER A 620 -11.99 -15.33 15.49
C SER A 620 -10.88 -14.68 16.32
N ASN A 621 -10.63 -15.24 17.50
CA ASN A 621 -9.50 -14.85 18.35
C ASN A 621 -8.29 -15.79 18.15
N ASP A 622 -7.15 -15.36 18.67
CA ASP A 622 -5.91 -16.13 18.61
C ASP A 622 -6.06 -17.48 19.34
N ALA A 623 -5.77 -18.58 18.63
CA ALA A 623 -5.76 -19.95 19.15
C ALA A 623 -4.94 -20.10 20.44
N ARG A 624 -3.87 -19.32 20.53
CA ARG A 624 -2.94 -19.25 21.65
C ARG A 624 -3.58 -18.71 22.92
N GLY A 625 -4.40 -17.66 22.81
CA GLY A 625 -5.18 -17.10 23.92
C GLY A 625 -6.41 -17.95 24.26
N ILE A 626 -6.99 -18.63 23.27
CA ILE A 626 -8.11 -19.57 23.46
C ILE A 626 -7.69 -20.78 24.31
N ASN A 627 -6.46 -21.28 24.13
CA ASN A 627 -5.94 -22.43 24.86
C ASN A 627 -5.17 -22.08 26.14
N GLN A 628 -4.92 -20.79 26.42
CA GLN A 628 -4.12 -20.34 27.56
C GLN A 628 -4.72 -20.79 28.90
N ARG A 629 -3.86 -21.30 29.78
CA ARG A 629 -4.18 -21.74 31.15
C ARG A 629 -3.24 -21.15 32.17
N VAL A 630 -2.01 -20.93 31.75
CA VAL A 630 -0.96 -20.28 32.53
C VAL A 630 -0.36 -19.14 31.73
N ASP A 631 0.14 -18.15 32.44
CA ASP A 631 0.88 -17.04 31.87
C ASP A 631 2.15 -17.54 31.16
N PRO A 632 2.46 -17.07 29.93
CA PRO A 632 3.65 -17.52 29.20
C PRO A 632 4.97 -17.12 29.89
N VAL A 633 5.00 -15.97 30.57
CA VAL A 633 6.18 -15.43 31.25
C VAL A 633 6.39 -16.11 32.60
N SER A 634 5.43 -16.02 33.52
CA SER A 634 5.59 -16.55 34.89
C SER A 634 5.34 -18.04 34.98
N GLY A 635 4.48 -18.61 34.12
CA GLY A 635 3.95 -19.97 34.26
C GLY A 635 2.86 -20.10 35.33
N ASP A 636 2.41 -19.00 35.92
CA ASP A 636 1.37 -19.00 36.94
C ASP A 636 -0.04 -19.06 36.34
N THR A 637 -1.00 -19.51 37.15
CA THR A 637 -2.43 -19.50 36.79
C THR A 637 -3.10 -18.13 36.93
N VAL A 638 -2.32 -17.11 37.29
CA VAL A 638 -2.75 -15.73 37.45
C VAL A 638 -1.87 -14.80 36.60
N ASP A 639 -2.44 -13.69 36.15
CA ASP A 639 -1.70 -12.61 35.47
C ASP A 639 -0.84 -11.80 36.45
N GLY A 640 -0.06 -10.85 35.95
CA GLY A 640 0.77 -9.95 36.77
C GLY A 640 -0.02 -9.10 37.78
N GLY A 641 -1.33 -8.93 37.56
CA GLY A 641 -2.26 -8.27 38.49
C GLY A 641 -2.88 -9.22 39.52
N GLY A 642 -2.53 -10.51 39.50
CA GLY A 642 -3.07 -11.54 40.40
C GLY A 642 -4.47 -12.04 40.02
N ASN A 643 -5.00 -11.67 38.86
CA ASN A 643 -6.29 -12.18 38.39
C ASN A 643 -6.10 -13.55 37.72
N PRO A 644 -7.05 -14.49 37.84
CA PRO A 644 -6.96 -15.76 37.14
C PRO A 644 -6.86 -15.57 35.62
N ILE A 645 -5.94 -16.29 34.98
CA ILE A 645 -5.79 -16.31 33.53
C ILE A 645 -7.11 -16.77 32.90
N LYS A 646 -7.73 -15.88 32.11
CA LYS A 646 -8.97 -16.16 31.38
C LYS A 646 -8.65 -16.50 29.93
N ARG A 647 -9.31 -17.53 29.43
CA ARG A 647 -9.25 -17.88 28.01
C ARG A 647 -10.04 -16.89 27.18
N ALA A 648 -9.50 -16.56 26.02
CA ALA A 648 -10.23 -15.82 25.00
C ALA A 648 -11.45 -16.63 24.51
N VAL A 649 -12.54 -15.93 24.22
CA VAL A 649 -13.70 -16.50 23.53
C VAL A 649 -13.29 -16.83 22.08
N PRO A 650 -13.51 -18.04 21.56
CA PRO A 650 -13.00 -18.39 20.24
C PRO A 650 -13.57 -17.56 19.09
N LEU A 651 -14.90 -17.40 19.05
CA LEU A 651 -15.61 -16.64 18.02
C LEU A 651 -16.42 -15.52 18.68
N VAL A 652 -16.06 -14.27 18.40
CA VAL A 652 -16.69 -13.07 18.98
C VAL A 652 -17.76 -12.56 18.04
N ARG A 653 -18.98 -12.37 18.54
CA ARG A 653 -20.11 -11.96 17.71
C ARG A 653 -20.15 -10.46 17.49
N THR A 654 -20.55 -10.11 16.28
CA THR A 654 -20.82 -8.74 15.84
C THR A 654 -22.26 -8.64 15.34
N TYR A 655 -22.97 -7.57 15.70
CA TYR A 655 -24.31 -7.23 15.25
C TYR A 655 -24.22 -5.93 14.47
N GLY A 656 -24.83 -5.86 13.29
CA GLY A 656 -24.84 -4.65 12.49
C GLY A 656 -26.25 -4.31 12.00
N ALA A 657 -26.50 -3.02 11.81
CA ALA A 657 -27.57 -2.53 10.98
C ALA A 657 -27.15 -1.25 10.23
N GLU A 658 -27.70 -1.04 9.03
CA GLU A 658 -27.45 0.14 8.20
C GLU A 658 -28.71 0.57 7.46
N GLY A 659 -29.00 1.87 7.50
CA GLY A 659 -29.93 2.53 6.59
C GLY A 659 -29.15 3.42 5.65
N GLY A 660 -29.43 3.40 4.35
CA GLY A 660 -28.68 4.21 3.40
C GLY A 660 -29.43 4.57 2.13
N LEU A 661 -28.82 5.46 1.36
CA LEU A 661 -29.31 5.98 0.10
C LEU A 661 -28.17 5.93 -0.93
N ARG A 662 -28.49 5.54 -2.17
CA ARG A 662 -27.62 5.68 -3.35
C ARG A 662 -28.38 6.46 -4.40
N THR A 663 -27.76 7.48 -4.99
CA THR A 663 -28.38 8.27 -6.06
C THR A 663 -27.42 8.59 -7.18
N THR A 664 -27.97 8.58 -8.40
CA THR A 664 -27.33 9.05 -9.63
C THR A 664 -28.17 10.11 -10.34
N TRP A 665 -29.02 10.82 -9.59
CA TRP A 665 -30.00 11.77 -10.13
C TRP A 665 -29.38 12.91 -10.96
N PHE A 666 -28.09 13.22 -10.78
CA PHE A 666 -27.35 14.12 -11.65
C PHE A 666 -26.37 13.33 -12.54
N LYS A 667 -26.31 13.66 -13.83
CA LYS A 667 -25.35 13.03 -14.76
C LYS A 667 -23.93 13.15 -14.22
N GLY A 668 -23.21 12.03 -14.19
CA GLY A 668 -21.83 11.95 -13.72
C GLY A 668 -21.67 11.92 -12.20
N LEU A 669 -22.76 12.01 -11.42
CA LEU A 669 -22.74 11.89 -9.95
C LEU A 669 -23.04 10.45 -9.52
N GLN A 670 -22.21 9.94 -8.64
CA GLN A 670 -22.44 8.77 -7.80
C GLN A 670 -22.36 9.24 -6.35
N SER A 671 -23.48 9.23 -5.62
CA SER A 671 -23.51 9.63 -4.21
C SER A 671 -24.14 8.54 -3.36
N THR A 672 -23.49 8.20 -2.25
CA THR A 672 -24.04 7.29 -1.24
C THR A 672 -23.97 7.91 0.15
N LEU A 673 -25.08 7.84 0.88
CA LEU A 673 -25.18 8.26 2.28
C LEU A 673 -25.63 7.07 3.10
N SER A 674 -24.91 6.72 4.16
CA SER A 674 -25.30 5.66 5.08
C SER A 674 -25.23 6.10 6.53
N VAL A 675 -26.17 5.59 7.33
CA VAL A 675 -26.21 5.69 8.78
C VAL A 675 -26.20 4.27 9.31
N TRP A 676 -25.21 3.95 10.14
CA TRP A 676 -24.96 2.58 10.56
C TRP A 676 -24.79 2.48 12.06
N TRP A 677 -25.03 1.28 12.57
CA TRP A 677 -24.89 0.88 13.96
C TRP A 677 -24.22 -0.49 14.02
N LEU A 678 -23.32 -0.69 14.99
CA LEU A 678 -22.59 -1.93 15.19
C LEU A 678 -22.33 -2.19 16.67
N ASP A 679 -22.68 -3.37 17.16
CA ASP A 679 -22.30 -3.88 18.48
C ASP A 679 -21.34 -5.06 18.32
N ILE A 680 -20.36 -5.15 19.20
CA ILE A 680 -19.44 -6.29 19.27
C ILE A 680 -19.33 -6.82 20.70
N ASP A 681 -19.25 -8.14 20.86
CA ASP A 681 -19.25 -8.78 22.17
C ASP A 681 -17.88 -8.76 22.86
N SER A 682 -16.80 -8.52 22.12
CA SER A 682 -15.44 -8.32 22.63
C SER A 682 -14.65 -7.46 21.65
N GLU A 683 -13.90 -6.49 22.15
CA GLU A 683 -12.91 -5.77 21.34
C GLU A 683 -11.61 -6.58 21.22
N LEU A 684 -10.82 -6.25 20.20
CA LEU A 684 -9.38 -6.52 20.15
C LEU A 684 -8.67 -5.18 20.23
N LEU A 685 -8.12 -4.85 21.40
CA LEU A 685 -7.40 -3.59 21.60
C LEU A 685 -5.93 -3.77 21.25
N PHE A 686 -5.40 -2.82 20.49
CA PHE A 686 -3.96 -2.71 20.30
C PHE A 686 -3.29 -2.15 21.56
N VAL A 687 -2.27 -2.84 22.03
CA VAL A 687 -1.49 -2.59 23.24
C VAL A 687 -0.11 -2.10 22.77
N GLY A 688 0.16 -0.80 22.93
CA GLY A 688 1.27 -0.11 22.26
C GLY A 688 2.66 -0.41 22.81
N ASP A 689 2.75 -0.75 24.09
CA ASP A 689 3.91 -1.22 24.84
C ASP A 689 4.28 -2.67 24.46
N ALA A 690 3.29 -3.55 24.32
CA ALA A 690 3.53 -4.93 23.87
C ALA A 690 3.59 -5.07 22.33
N GLY A 691 3.13 -4.05 21.60
CA GLY A 691 2.94 -4.09 20.15
C GLY A 691 2.13 -5.30 19.69
N THR A 692 1.03 -5.60 20.37
CA THR A 692 0.14 -6.70 20.03
C THR A 692 -1.33 -6.34 20.33
N THR A 693 -2.26 -7.26 20.09
CA THR A 693 -3.68 -7.10 20.38
C THR A 693 -4.15 -8.01 21.50
N GLU A 694 -5.01 -7.51 22.37
CA GLU A 694 -5.65 -8.30 23.42
C GLU A 694 -7.18 -8.24 23.38
N THR A 695 -7.83 -9.30 23.85
CA THR A 695 -9.29 -9.33 23.97
C THR A 695 -9.76 -8.43 25.10
N SER A 696 -10.72 -7.56 24.80
CA SER A 696 -11.25 -6.57 25.75
C SER A 696 -12.78 -6.49 25.75
N ARG A 697 -13.30 -5.50 26.48
CA ARG A 697 -14.72 -5.34 26.80
C ARG A 697 -15.61 -5.24 25.55
N PRO A 698 -16.88 -5.65 25.63
CA PRO A 698 -17.86 -5.43 24.55
C PRO A 698 -18.00 -3.95 24.22
N SER A 699 -18.40 -3.63 22.99
CA SER A 699 -18.55 -2.23 22.56
C SER A 699 -19.74 -1.97 21.63
N ARG A 700 -20.03 -0.69 21.44
CA ARG A 700 -21.05 -0.15 20.54
C ARG A 700 -20.48 1.00 19.71
N ARG A 701 -20.81 0.99 18.43
CA ARG A 701 -20.44 2.02 17.46
C ARG A 701 -21.66 2.45 16.65
N PHE A 702 -21.69 3.71 16.27
CA PHE A 702 -22.60 4.20 15.23
C PHE A 702 -21.97 5.36 14.49
N GLY A 703 -22.43 5.62 13.29
CA GLY A 703 -21.83 6.66 12.47
C GLY A 703 -22.61 6.98 11.21
N VAL A 704 -22.05 7.94 10.47
CA VAL A 704 -22.55 8.40 9.17
C VAL A 704 -21.40 8.39 8.19
N GLU A 705 -21.65 7.89 6.98
CA GLU A 705 -20.70 7.94 5.88
C GLU A 705 -21.37 8.56 4.66
N TRP A 706 -20.71 9.53 4.03
CA TRP A 706 -21.17 10.17 2.81
C TRP A 706 -20.06 10.14 1.78
N ALA A 707 -20.22 9.32 0.75
CA ALA A 707 -19.25 9.13 -0.31
C ALA A 707 -19.78 9.72 -1.62
N ASN A 708 -18.93 10.49 -2.30
CA ASN A 708 -19.30 11.19 -3.52
C ASN A 708 -18.21 11.00 -4.57
N TYR A 709 -18.64 10.72 -5.79
CA TYR A 709 -17.81 10.72 -6.99
C TYR A 709 -18.57 11.49 -8.07
N TYR A 710 -17.97 12.54 -8.62
CA TYR A 710 -18.64 13.44 -9.55
C TYR A 710 -17.73 13.79 -10.72
N SER A 711 -18.13 13.37 -11.92
CA SER A 711 -17.49 13.72 -13.19
C SER A 711 -18.40 14.64 -14.00
N PRO A 712 -18.36 15.98 -13.77
CA PRO A 712 -19.16 16.94 -14.53
C PRO A 712 -18.80 16.99 -16.03
N THR A 713 -17.55 16.65 -16.35
CA THR A 713 -16.99 16.65 -17.71
C THR A 713 -16.04 15.47 -17.87
N ASP A 714 -15.69 15.12 -19.10
CA ASP A 714 -14.78 13.99 -19.38
C ASP A 714 -13.33 14.24 -18.91
N TRP A 715 -12.94 15.50 -18.71
CA TRP A 715 -11.59 15.88 -18.28
C TRP A 715 -11.47 16.22 -16.79
N LEU A 716 -12.56 16.20 -16.00
CA LEU A 716 -12.56 16.63 -14.60
C LEU A 716 -13.42 15.73 -13.73
N THR A 717 -12.81 15.22 -12.66
CA THR A 717 -13.45 14.37 -11.65
C THR A 717 -13.20 14.94 -10.25
N PHE A 718 -14.22 14.89 -9.41
CA PHE A 718 -14.13 15.17 -7.98
C PHE A 718 -14.53 13.92 -7.20
N ASP A 719 -13.85 13.67 -6.09
CA ASP A 719 -14.34 12.74 -5.08
C ASP A 719 -14.21 13.32 -3.69
N ALA A 720 -15.18 12.98 -2.84
CA ALA A 720 -15.31 13.51 -1.50
C ALA A 720 -16.01 12.48 -0.61
N ASP A 721 -15.23 11.90 0.29
CA ASP A 721 -15.64 10.90 1.25
C ASP A 721 -15.54 11.49 2.66
N PHE A 722 -16.66 11.51 3.36
CA PHE A 722 -16.78 11.92 4.75
C PHE A 722 -17.25 10.74 5.59
N SER A 723 -16.60 10.51 6.73
CA SER A 723 -17.04 9.52 7.73
C SER A 723 -16.97 10.13 9.11
N PHE A 724 -18.01 9.87 9.91
CA PHE A 724 -18.06 10.19 11.34
C PHE A 724 -18.47 8.93 12.10
N SER A 725 -17.79 8.66 13.21
CA SER A 725 -18.06 7.51 14.08
C SER A 725 -18.00 7.90 15.54
N LYS A 726 -18.89 7.31 16.34
CA LYS A 726 -18.83 7.32 17.79
C LYS A 726 -18.77 5.89 18.31
N ALA A 727 -17.64 5.52 18.90
CA ALA A 727 -17.38 4.20 19.46
C ALA A 727 -17.21 4.26 20.98
N ARG A 728 -17.83 3.35 21.72
CA ARG A 728 -17.77 3.26 23.19
C ARG A 728 -17.79 1.82 23.66
N PHE A 729 -17.08 1.53 24.75
CA PHE A 729 -17.31 0.30 25.49
C PHE A 729 -18.73 0.26 26.05
N ARG A 730 -19.26 -0.96 26.18
CA ARG A 730 -20.53 -1.25 26.84
C ARG A 730 -20.24 -1.69 28.29
N GLY A 731 -21.15 -1.32 29.19
CA GLY A 731 -21.00 -1.59 30.63
C GLY A 731 -20.35 -0.43 31.38
N ASN A 732 -20.27 -0.57 32.70
CA ASN A 732 -19.66 0.42 33.59
C ASN A 732 -18.33 -0.12 34.08
N ASP A 733 -17.26 0.64 33.86
CA ASP A 733 -15.90 0.32 34.30
C ASP A 733 -15.23 1.61 34.80
N PRO A 734 -14.52 1.58 35.95
CA PRO A 734 -13.79 2.74 36.45
C PRO A 734 -12.75 3.30 35.45
N ALA A 735 -12.19 2.47 34.57
CA ALA A 735 -11.24 2.92 33.55
C ALA A 735 -11.87 3.89 32.54
N GLY A 736 -13.20 3.85 32.35
CA GLY A 736 -13.91 4.71 31.40
C GLY A 736 -14.51 3.94 30.22
N ASP A 737 -15.21 4.68 29.35
CA ASP A 737 -16.03 4.13 28.26
C ASP A 737 -15.46 4.40 26.86
N ARG A 738 -14.33 5.10 26.73
CA ARG A 738 -13.68 5.30 25.43
C ARG A 738 -12.89 4.07 25.02
N ILE A 739 -12.85 3.83 23.73
CA ILE A 739 -12.03 2.79 23.12
C ILE A 739 -10.75 3.47 22.60
N PRO A 740 -9.56 3.17 23.15
CA PRO A 740 -8.30 3.71 22.65
C PRO A 740 -8.14 3.52 21.13
N GLY A 741 -7.66 4.55 20.44
CA GLY A 741 -7.44 4.52 18.99
C GLY A 741 -8.70 4.59 18.13
N ALA A 742 -9.90 4.59 18.71
CA ALA A 742 -11.15 4.65 17.94
C ALA A 742 -11.31 6.02 17.25
N ILE A 743 -11.13 6.02 15.93
CA ILE A 743 -11.23 7.22 15.10
C ILE A 743 -12.64 7.83 15.14
N GLU A 744 -12.73 9.16 15.23
CA GLU A 744 -14.01 9.86 15.28
C GLU A 744 -14.43 10.43 13.91
N SER A 745 -13.48 10.81 13.05
CA SER A 745 -13.80 11.42 11.74
C SER A 745 -12.72 11.19 10.68
N VAL A 746 -13.15 11.00 9.44
CA VAL A 746 -12.30 10.90 8.24
C VAL A 746 -12.83 11.84 7.17
N ILE A 747 -11.93 12.56 6.51
CA ILE A 747 -12.23 13.24 5.25
C ILE A 747 -11.16 12.83 4.24
N ALA A 748 -11.58 12.30 3.10
CA ALA A 748 -10.72 12.06 1.96
C ALA A 748 -11.37 12.73 0.74
N THR A 749 -10.67 13.68 0.11
CA THR A 749 -11.23 14.39 -1.04
C THR A 749 -10.15 14.79 -2.04
N GLY A 750 -10.51 14.88 -3.30
CA GLY A 750 -9.62 15.35 -4.34
C GLY A 750 -10.34 15.83 -5.59
N ALA A 751 -9.52 16.41 -6.46
CA ALA A 751 -9.88 16.71 -7.84
C ALA A 751 -8.85 16.05 -8.74
N THR A 752 -9.30 15.48 -9.85
CA THR A 752 -8.45 14.89 -10.88
C THR A 752 -8.80 15.55 -12.22
N VAL A 753 -7.79 16.05 -12.91
CA VAL A 753 -7.86 16.44 -14.31
C VAL A 753 -7.32 15.33 -15.20
N HIS A 754 -8.03 15.03 -16.28
CA HIS A 754 -7.68 14.03 -17.27
C HIS A 754 -7.41 14.71 -18.60
N ASP A 755 -6.25 14.43 -19.17
CA ASP A 755 -5.87 14.82 -20.54
C ASP A 755 -6.22 16.26 -20.95
N ILE A 756 -5.77 17.23 -20.15
CA ILE A 756 -5.90 18.66 -20.48
C ILE A 756 -4.70 19.13 -21.29
N TYR A 757 -4.92 20.09 -22.20
CA TYR A 757 -3.88 20.67 -23.05
C TYR A 757 -3.02 19.65 -23.83
N GLY A 758 -3.61 18.52 -24.22
CA GLY A 758 -2.96 17.52 -25.08
C GLY A 758 -2.00 16.57 -24.37
N GLY A 759 -2.21 16.29 -23.09
CA GLY A 759 -1.48 15.23 -22.38
C GLY A 759 -1.33 15.40 -20.87
N PHE A 760 -1.71 16.54 -20.27
CA PHE A 760 -1.55 16.76 -18.84
C PHE A 760 -2.66 16.08 -18.02
N PHE A 761 -2.29 15.51 -16.88
CA PHE A 761 -3.23 14.91 -15.94
C PHE A 761 -2.74 15.03 -14.49
N GLY A 762 -3.60 14.74 -13.52
CA GLY A 762 -3.27 14.70 -12.09
C GLY A 762 -4.18 15.58 -11.25
N GLY A 763 -3.75 15.96 -10.05
CA GLY A 763 -4.50 16.86 -9.18
C GLY A 763 -4.21 16.70 -7.69
N PRO A 764 -4.81 17.55 -6.84
CA PRO A 764 -4.61 17.56 -5.40
C PRO A 764 -5.50 16.56 -4.66
N ARG A 765 -5.01 16.09 -3.52
CA ARG A 765 -5.66 15.13 -2.62
C ARG A 765 -5.45 15.54 -1.18
N LEU A 766 -6.55 15.71 -0.46
CA LEU A 766 -6.57 16.02 0.96
C LEU A 766 -7.02 14.79 1.75
N ARG A 767 -6.27 14.48 2.81
CA ARG A 767 -6.62 13.48 3.81
C ARG A 767 -6.67 14.13 5.19
N TYR A 768 -7.74 13.88 5.93
CA TYR A 768 -7.94 14.25 7.33
C TYR A 768 -8.17 13.00 8.16
N PHE A 769 -7.27 12.75 9.11
CA PHE A 769 -7.35 11.72 10.12
C PHE A 769 -7.73 12.37 11.45
N GLY A 770 -8.97 12.12 11.90
CA GLY A 770 -9.53 12.75 13.06
C GLY A 770 -8.86 12.35 14.38
N PRO A 771 -9.00 13.21 15.40
CA PRO A 771 -8.43 12.95 16.71
C PRO A 771 -9.20 11.83 17.43
N ARG A 772 -8.52 11.11 18.33
CA ARG A 772 -9.06 9.91 18.99
C ARG A 772 -8.54 9.76 20.43
N PRO A 773 -9.35 9.19 21.35
CA PRO A 773 -8.87 8.83 22.70
C PRO A 773 -7.64 7.92 22.60
N LEU A 774 -6.65 8.12 23.47
CA LEU A 774 -5.50 7.22 23.60
C LEU A 774 -5.65 6.27 24.79
N ILE A 775 -6.53 6.60 25.73
CA ILE A 775 -6.88 5.81 26.92
C ILE A 775 -8.38 5.91 27.20
N GLU A 776 -8.89 4.98 28.01
CA GLU A 776 -10.29 4.70 28.28
C GLU A 776 -11.06 5.87 28.92
N ASP A 777 -10.39 6.68 29.72
CA ASP A 777 -10.97 7.85 30.41
C ASP A 777 -10.89 9.13 29.57
N ASN A 778 -10.25 9.06 28.40
CA ASN A 778 -10.02 10.18 27.48
C ASN A 778 -9.17 11.33 28.06
N SER A 779 -8.40 11.12 29.13
CA SER A 779 -7.51 12.15 29.68
C SER A 779 -6.28 12.39 28.80
N ALA A 780 -5.86 11.38 28.02
CA ALA A 780 -4.90 11.51 26.91
C ALA A 780 -5.58 11.30 25.54
N ARG A 781 -5.27 12.17 24.57
CA ARG A 781 -5.90 12.18 23.24
C ARG A 781 -4.89 12.52 22.16
N SER A 782 -5.06 11.95 20.97
CA SER A 782 -4.28 12.34 19.79
C SER A 782 -4.73 13.69 19.27
N ASP A 783 -3.80 14.38 18.61
CA ASP A 783 -4.15 15.45 17.68
C ASP A 783 -4.72 14.88 16.37
N SER A 784 -5.24 15.76 15.51
CA SER A 784 -5.64 15.39 14.15
C SER A 784 -4.47 15.49 13.18
N THR A 785 -4.48 14.64 12.16
CA THR A 785 -3.50 14.68 11.06
C THR A 785 -4.15 15.13 9.77
N VAL A 786 -3.60 16.16 9.14
CA VAL A 786 -4.06 16.69 7.85
C VAL A 786 -2.92 16.60 6.86
N LEU A 787 -3.12 15.94 5.72
CA LEU A 787 -2.10 15.85 4.67
C LEU A 787 -2.70 16.29 3.34
N LEU A 788 -1.98 17.17 2.65
CA LEU A 788 -2.28 17.59 1.29
C LEU A 788 -1.15 17.08 0.38
N SER A 789 -1.52 16.27 -0.60
CA SER A 789 -0.61 15.74 -1.63
C SER A 789 -1.12 16.13 -3.01
N ALA A 790 -0.26 16.09 -4.01
CA ALA A 790 -0.66 16.33 -5.39
C ALA A 790 0.21 15.54 -6.36
N MET A 791 -0.35 15.32 -7.54
CA MET A 791 0.33 14.70 -8.67
C MET A 791 0.15 15.56 -9.91
N LEU A 792 1.18 15.64 -10.75
CA LEU A 792 1.11 16.20 -12.09
C LEU A 792 1.83 15.25 -13.05
N GLY A 793 1.14 14.81 -14.09
CA GLY A 793 1.71 13.99 -15.15
C GLY A 793 1.53 14.63 -16.52
N TYR A 794 2.39 14.25 -17.45
CA TYR A 794 2.30 14.60 -18.86
C TYR A 794 2.58 13.36 -19.72
N ARG A 795 1.64 13.03 -20.59
CA ARG A 795 1.74 11.99 -21.59
C ARG A 795 2.23 12.62 -22.90
N PHE A 796 3.47 12.33 -23.29
CA PHE A 796 4.07 12.87 -24.52
C PHE A 796 3.45 12.24 -25.77
N ASP A 797 3.27 10.93 -25.71
CA ASP A 797 2.64 10.11 -26.74
C ASP A 797 2.07 8.84 -26.08
N LYS A 798 1.69 7.85 -26.89
CA LYS A 798 1.15 6.58 -26.36
C LYS A 798 2.18 5.76 -25.57
N THR A 799 3.47 6.05 -25.73
CA THR A 799 4.58 5.33 -25.12
C THR A 799 5.09 6.04 -23.88
N TRP A 800 5.47 7.30 -23.97
CA TRP A 800 6.18 7.99 -22.90
C TRP A 800 5.27 8.85 -22.03
N THR A 801 5.35 8.63 -20.72
CA THR A 801 4.70 9.44 -19.70
C THR A 801 5.72 9.84 -18.63
N VAL A 802 5.69 11.10 -18.21
CA VAL A 802 6.42 11.59 -17.03
C VAL A 802 5.41 12.01 -15.97
N GLN A 803 5.70 11.71 -14.72
CA GLN A 803 4.86 12.05 -13.58
C GLN A 803 5.72 12.60 -12.43
N ALA A 804 5.22 13.63 -11.76
CA ALA A 804 5.78 14.18 -10.55
C ALA A 804 4.71 14.14 -9.44
N GLU A 805 5.11 13.70 -8.26
CA GLU A 805 4.27 13.62 -7.08
C GLU A 805 4.91 14.41 -5.94
N VAL A 806 4.08 15.12 -5.17
CA VAL A 806 4.48 15.82 -3.96
C VAL A 806 3.57 15.39 -2.83
N PHE A 807 4.17 14.91 -1.75
CA PHE A 807 3.47 14.49 -0.54
C PHE A 807 3.67 15.51 0.57
N ASN A 808 2.65 15.68 1.43
CA ASN A 808 2.67 16.63 2.55
C ASN A 808 3.13 18.05 2.13
N ILE A 809 2.49 18.62 1.11
CA ILE A 809 2.80 19.93 0.50
C ILE A 809 2.87 21.07 1.54
N LEU A 810 2.06 20.96 2.59
CA LEU A 810 1.98 21.96 3.66
C LEU A 810 3.07 21.79 4.74
N ASP A 811 3.97 20.80 4.58
CA ASP A 811 5.03 20.44 5.52
C ASP A 811 4.52 20.33 6.96
N ARG A 812 3.37 19.68 7.13
CA ARG A 812 2.75 19.50 8.44
C ARG A 812 3.55 18.50 9.27
N LYS A 813 3.75 18.84 10.53
CA LYS A 813 4.49 18.02 11.52
C LYS A 813 3.52 17.21 12.39
N ASP A 814 2.53 16.63 11.75
CA ASP A 814 1.51 15.82 12.41
C ASP A 814 2.07 14.40 12.68
N SER A 815 1.38 13.62 13.53
CA SER A 815 1.72 12.21 13.77
C SER A 815 1.04 11.31 12.74
N ALA A 816 1.74 10.30 12.23
CA ALA A 816 1.10 9.21 11.49
C ALA A 816 0.24 8.39 12.47
N ILE A 817 0.75 8.14 13.67
CA ILE A 817 0.02 7.52 14.77
C ILE A 817 0.50 8.02 16.13
N ASP A 818 -0.33 7.84 17.15
CA ASP A 818 -0.06 8.18 18.54
C ASP A 818 -0.65 7.10 19.44
N TYR A 819 0.07 6.79 20.51
CA TYR A 819 -0.29 5.89 21.60
C TYR A 819 0.03 6.57 22.94
N TYR A 820 -0.52 6.07 24.03
CA TYR A 820 -0.21 6.54 25.37
C TYR A 820 0.04 5.32 26.26
N TYR A 821 1.26 5.18 26.76
CA TYR A 821 1.68 4.09 27.63
C TYR A 821 2.96 4.47 28.37
N GLU A 822 3.34 3.65 29.34
CA GLU A 822 4.55 3.82 30.14
C GLU A 822 5.78 3.24 29.44
N SER A 823 6.90 3.97 29.45
CA SER A 823 8.19 3.47 28.97
C SER A 823 9.33 4.01 29.82
N GLN A 824 10.52 3.43 29.69
CA GLN A 824 11.70 3.90 30.43
C GLN A 824 12.92 4.01 29.52
N MET A 825 13.36 5.24 29.24
CA MET A 825 14.58 5.50 28.50
C MET A 825 15.82 5.16 29.35
N ARG A 826 16.92 4.83 28.69
CA ARG A 826 18.21 4.64 29.35
C ARG A 826 18.60 5.88 30.16
N GLY A 827 18.77 5.71 31.47
CA GLY A 827 19.14 6.77 32.41
C GLY A 827 17.97 7.39 33.18
N GLU A 828 16.72 7.06 32.84
CA GLU A 828 15.57 7.35 33.71
C GLU A 828 15.59 6.40 34.92
N THR A 829 15.31 6.93 36.11
CA THR A 829 15.32 6.16 37.37
C THR A 829 13.96 5.53 37.68
N THR A 830 12.91 6.02 37.03
CA THR A 830 11.55 5.53 37.17
C THR A 830 10.88 5.53 35.80
N PRO A 831 9.98 4.59 35.55
CA PRO A 831 9.09 4.60 34.38
C PRO A 831 8.31 5.92 34.23
N VAL A 832 7.95 6.28 33.00
CA VAL A 832 7.21 7.51 32.67
C VAL A 832 6.11 7.23 31.65
N GLU A 833 4.87 7.55 32.00
CA GLU A 833 3.77 7.62 31.03
C GLU A 833 3.90 8.85 30.13
N ASP A 834 3.86 8.65 28.82
CA ASP A 834 3.72 9.74 27.86
C ASP A 834 3.11 9.28 26.52
N ILE A 835 2.93 10.25 25.63
CA ILE A 835 2.51 9.96 24.25
C ILE A 835 3.71 9.44 23.48
N HIS A 836 3.57 8.24 22.90
CA HIS A 836 4.49 7.68 21.91
C HIS A 836 3.90 7.89 20.53
N PHE A 837 4.67 8.49 19.62
CA PHE A 837 4.16 8.85 18.29
C PHE A 837 5.14 8.43 17.19
N HIS A 838 4.59 8.14 16.01
CA HIS A 838 5.36 8.00 14.77
C HIS A 838 5.08 9.22 13.88
N PRO A 839 6.08 9.97 13.40
CA PRO A 839 5.83 11.19 12.62
C PRO A 839 5.38 10.88 11.19
N VAL A 840 4.50 11.72 10.63
CA VAL A 840 4.33 11.75 9.17
C VAL A 840 5.63 12.16 8.48
N GLU A 841 5.86 11.65 7.27
CA GLU A 841 6.98 12.11 6.45
C GLU A 841 6.88 13.62 6.18
N PRO A 842 8.02 14.35 6.15
CA PRO A 842 8.04 15.76 5.77
C PRO A 842 7.70 15.88 4.27
N VAL A 843 7.69 17.11 3.74
CA VAL A 843 7.48 17.31 2.30
C VAL A 843 8.43 16.42 1.48
N SER A 844 7.86 15.60 0.60
CA SER A 844 8.61 14.61 -0.18
C SER A 844 8.18 14.60 -1.64
N PHE A 845 9.12 14.31 -2.52
CA PHE A 845 8.95 14.39 -3.97
C PHE A 845 9.30 13.06 -4.62
N ARG A 846 8.51 12.63 -5.61
CA ARG A 846 8.84 11.51 -6.49
C ARG A 846 8.67 11.93 -7.94
N MET A 847 9.55 11.44 -8.80
CA MET A 847 9.45 11.59 -10.25
C MET A 847 9.52 10.23 -10.91
N SER A 848 8.60 9.98 -11.82
CA SER A 848 8.51 8.74 -12.59
C SER A 848 8.61 9.00 -14.08
N VAL A 849 9.28 8.09 -14.78
CA VAL A 849 9.24 7.95 -16.24
C VAL A 849 8.66 6.57 -16.53
N THR A 850 7.66 6.52 -17.41
CA THR A 850 6.99 5.29 -17.81
C THR A 850 7.01 5.18 -19.33
N ALA A 851 7.38 3.99 -19.82
CA ALA A 851 7.28 3.57 -21.21
C ALA A 851 6.19 2.49 -21.32
N ASN A 852 5.22 2.71 -22.20
CA ASN A 852 4.21 1.74 -22.59
C ASN A 852 4.47 1.28 -24.03
N PHE A 853 4.63 -0.02 -24.28
CA PHE A 853 4.98 -0.54 -25.61
C PHE A 853 4.33 -1.87 -25.95
#